data_AF-A0AA45MFY9-F1
#
_entry.id   AF-A0AA45MFY9-F1
#
_cell.length_a   1.000
_cell.length_b   1.000
_cell.length_c   1.000
_cell.angle_alpha   90.00
_cell.angle_beta   90.00
_cell.angle_gamma   90.00
#
_symmetry.space_group_name_H-M   'P 1'
#
loop_
_entity.id
_entity.type
_entity.pdbx_description
1 polymer ?
#
loop_
_entity_poly.entity_id
_entity_poly.type
_entity_poly.pdbx_seq_one_letter_code
_entity_poly.pdbx_strand_id
1 'polypeptide(L)'
;MNDAASEQKQFFEAPLDSAEQAAVTALVNKHKANATFTQQLALDASRLVTVSQRRLAEQSEAGFFKRFANAISGKTSENQQLNQQDMLHMQKMSWHYLQQLQHQNLINSQGIAVIRNNLGMMNDMLIETRGFLEQVVDSVRQLQDNANFGHWALNIEANKRSYKSIPKIVLILRVAYDFIRSHPNAMLTEREISNYVVNTLEKLDVNCDEEVRLLDFISELIDQIEVVTIERYRGVIALSVEGHAVDSEYVQKNISGVGLNALYFLSDHYEKIADLIGDDELCNSDAAREKIISKFFGKDYAGLSTTYQLRHLIYEIIGGSHIAVELYKEEHGLNAVPDEEQPAEATRPEAVALVSTLPDIHAHTILDGPHSDESKQTYLLLLALCVENAAALNGQAREFIALLAEKSGHPQLYQQILALADHPRKQMDYQQVMQALLDDEDKKYTWLLDAFYLLTLAQQPIESPKIKWVIGVLKPAQLKECLPDLQLVLGGGDTSAVLDAAIKLQARTQGWKNVVRYRELRFTPYFAETIKRLGSASWAATRLIMGMNEVYGKAMEHSVYFSFSDGGLLDSLTDKAAAAVCSQGRKSALSGLNEARKTAEACLSEHQSALSKANGMISRLNVAMFDFDRTIPYSDFQLDNSADNEDWSEHFQRCYRQVEGPLEAFNQVCDDASEQLGFFVKGDFDKSVLKLREQRAAERERKLRQEKLEKQSVTIGKDGKEHLFSIDWQQVEHPPCDPDKISHIKTDGKVWVIVATTNSDEVFYRSEDGVRWQAIQIDQPGIRIWFKKIEIVNGTWIITNGELSQGTRAEGYYYSADALTWKHCGMPKSSGNSLSPENIMHFNGQWLWRLERRQEYRYIEKGIFSDSTKSGSYRESILYCAETLAGPWQPWERTPQLGEGVVIETLCSLPGKNGLLAFCKYDWSYIRDKKKPEVPPFVMYYGAAKAWQQCSWAGGTYFPQSPLLVNLNGQLAYFGSEVLVSDKGYEWRLHDKPLHVDDYHPLRDLSLFTSRSSSSVIYVAQDIKQFKELALDDGSWNHLSANEAGILGVYYANRHEETVLRLGRYICQARL
;
A
#
# COMPACT_ATOMS: atom_id res chain seq x y z
N MET A 1 -14.32 -20.40 -11.76
CA MET A 1 -14.56 -20.58 -10.31
C MET A 1 -16.06 -20.70 -9.99
N ASN A 2 -16.90 -21.26 -10.89
CA ASN A 2 -18.34 -21.40 -10.63
C ASN A 2 -18.73 -22.68 -9.85
N ASP A 3 -17.82 -23.64 -9.67
CA ASP A 3 -18.18 -24.94 -9.04
C ASP A 3 -18.10 -24.93 -7.50
N ALA A 4 -17.19 -24.19 -6.88
CA ALA A 4 -17.06 -24.18 -5.42
C ALA A 4 -18.22 -23.44 -4.69
N ALA A 5 -18.81 -22.43 -5.35
CA ALA A 5 -19.96 -21.69 -4.82
C ALA A 5 -21.28 -22.45 -5.03
N SER A 6 -21.36 -23.33 -6.03
CA SER A 6 -22.54 -24.18 -6.27
C SER A 6 -22.60 -25.36 -5.31
N GLU A 7 -21.45 -25.95 -4.94
CA GLU A 7 -21.34 -27.04 -3.95
C GLU A 7 -21.74 -26.61 -2.53
N GLN A 8 -21.38 -25.41 -2.08
CA GLN A 8 -21.78 -24.91 -0.74
C GLN A 8 -23.27 -24.57 -0.65
N LYS A 9 -23.87 -24.04 -1.72
CA LYS A 9 -25.30 -23.74 -1.77
C LYS A 9 -26.14 -25.03 -1.77
N GLN A 10 -25.67 -26.08 -2.45
CA GLN A 10 -26.28 -27.41 -2.42
C GLN A 10 -26.20 -28.09 -1.04
N PHE A 11 -25.19 -27.82 -0.22
CA PHE A 11 -25.00 -28.48 1.08
C PHE A 11 -25.99 -28.01 2.17
N PHE A 12 -26.34 -26.72 2.20
CA PHE A 12 -27.29 -26.15 3.17
C PHE A 12 -28.77 -26.34 2.80
N GLU A 13 -29.06 -26.54 1.50
CA GLU A 13 -30.40 -26.85 1.01
C GLU A 13 -30.69 -28.37 0.97
N ALA A 14 -29.68 -29.22 1.20
CA ALA A 14 -29.84 -30.67 1.26
C ALA A 14 -30.65 -31.09 2.50
N PRO A 15 -31.68 -31.95 2.38
CA PRO A 15 -32.48 -32.41 3.52
C PRO A 15 -31.63 -33.12 4.58
N LEU A 16 -32.04 -33.04 5.85
CA LEU A 16 -31.46 -33.83 6.95
C LEU A 16 -31.78 -35.32 6.75
N ASP A 17 -30.90 -36.21 7.20
CA ASP A 17 -31.23 -37.64 7.21
C ASP A 17 -32.28 -37.97 8.29
N SER A 18 -32.84 -39.18 8.23
CA SER A 18 -33.94 -39.59 9.13
C SER A 18 -33.57 -39.63 10.62
N ALA A 19 -32.31 -39.85 10.97
CA ALA A 19 -31.83 -39.88 12.36
C ALA A 19 -31.55 -38.46 12.87
N GLU A 20 -30.96 -37.62 12.02
CA GLU A 20 -30.67 -36.22 12.26
C GLU A 20 -31.96 -35.41 12.47
N GLN A 21 -32.96 -35.61 11.61
CA GLN A 21 -34.24 -34.93 11.70
C GLN A 21 -35.04 -35.34 12.95
N ALA A 22 -34.91 -36.61 13.38
CA ALA A 22 -35.49 -37.08 14.64
C ALA A 22 -34.82 -36.42 15.86
N ALA A 23 -33.49 -36.24 15.83
CA ALA A 23 -32.73 -35.61 16.91
C ALA A 23 -33.08 -34.11 17.07
N VAL A 24 -33.14 -33.36 15.96
CA VAL A 24 -33.54 -31.94 15.96
C VAL A 24 -34.97 -31.78 16.49
N THR A 25 -35.89 -32.62 16.03
CA THR A 25 -37.30 -32.59 16.46
C THR A 25 -37.45 -32.96 17.95
N ALA A 26 -36.69 -33.93 18.45
CA ALA A 26 -36.67 -34.29 19.87
C ALA A 26 -36.11 -33.15 20.75
N LEU A 27 -35.07 -32.45 20.27
CA LEU A 27 -34.47 -31.31 20.98
C LEU A 27 -35.46 -30.12 21.07
N VAL A 28 -36.16 -29.80 19.97
CA VAL A 28 -37.21 -28.76 19.97
C VAL A 28 -38.32 -29.12 20.96
N ASN A 29 -38.80 -30.37 20.93
CA ASN A 29 -39.90 -30.81 21.81
C ASN A 29 -39.49 -30.87 23.29
N LYS A 30 -38.24 -31.24 23.60
CA LYS A 30 -37.71 -31.31 24.98
C LYS A 30 -37.60 -29.93 25.64
N HIS A 31 -37.34 -28.89 24.86
CA HIS A 31 -37.13 -27.53 25.37
C HIS A 31 -38.30 -26.57 25.13
N LYS A 32 -39.38 -27.03 24.49
CA LYS A 32 -40.58 -26.23 24.16
C LYS A 32 -41.26 -25.56 25.37
N ALA A 33 -41.09 -26.11 26.58
CA ALA A 33 -41.67 -25.58 27.81
C ALA A 33 -40.80 -24.50 28.51
N ASN A 34 -39.59 -24.21 28.04
CA ASN A 34 -38.65 -23.28 28.70
C ASN A 34 -38.14 -22.20 27.73
N ALA A 35 -38.99 -21.18 27.53
CA ALA A 35 -38.81 -20.13 26.52
C ALA A 35 -37.47 -19.38 26.61
N THR A 36 -36.94 -19.15 27.82
CA THR A 36 -35.66 -18.45 28.02
C THR A 36 -34.48 -19.30 27.53
N PHE A 37 -34.51 -20.61 27.78
CA PHE A 37 -33.46 -21.53 27.32
C PHE A 37 -33.57 -21.78 25.81
N THR A 38 -34.79 -21.85 25.26
CA THR A 38 -35.02 -21.93 23.81
C THR A 38 -34.50 -20.69 23.08
N GLN A 39 -34.68 -19.49 23.65
CA GLN A 39 -34.14 -18.25 23.07
C GLN A 39 -32.61 -18.17 23.19
N GLN A 40 -32.03 -18.63 24.30
CA GLN A 40 -30.58 -18.72 24.46
C GLN A 40 -29.98 -19.68 23.43
N LEU A 41 -30.58 -20.87 23.25
CA LEU A 41 -30.16 -21.84 22.23
C LEU A 41 -30.34 -21.33 20.80
N ALA A 42 -31.38 -20.56 20.50
CA ALA A 42 -31.56 -19.94 19.19
C ALA A 42 -30.51 -18.84 18.92
N LEU A 43 -30.17 -18.03 19.94
CA LEU A 43 -29.09 -17.05 19.86
C LEU A 43 -27.71 -17.73 19.75
N ASP A 44 -27.49 -18.83 20.47
CA ASP A 44 -26.24 -19.58 20.42
C ASP A 44 -26.11 -20.36 19.11
N ALA A 45 -27.18 -20.90 18.55
CA ALA A 45 -27.20 -21.50 17.21
C ALA A 45 -27.00 -20.47 16.10
N SER A 46 -27.63 -19.29 16.21
CA SER A 46 -27.40 -18.14 15.32
C SER A 46 -25.94 -17.70 15.38
N ARG A 47 -25.39 -17.52 16.59
CA ARG A 47 -23.97 -17.27 16.82
C ARG A 47 -23.11 -18.40 16.32
N LEU A 48 -23.49 -19.68 16.41
CA LEU A 48 -22.67 -20.77 15.89
C LEU A 48 -22.57 -20.68 14.36
N VAL A 49 -23.66 -20.33 13.68
CA VAL A 49 -23.72 -20.08 12.23
C VAL A 49 -22.89 -18.84 11.85
N THR A 50 -22.92 -17.75 12.66
CA THR A 50 -22.16 -16.51 12.36
C THR A 50 -20.70 -16.52 12.84
N VAL A 51 -20.43 -17.00 14.05
CA VAL A 51 -19.11 -17.06 14.70
C VAL A 51 -18.20 -18.06 14.00
N SER A 52 -18.73 -19.08 13.33
CA SER A 52 -17.90 -19.98 12.52
C SER A 52 -17.47 -19.33 11.20
N GLN A 53 -18.31 -18.49 10.56
CA GLN A 53 -17.91 -17.66 9.43
C GLN A 53 -17.04 -16.48 9.83
N ARG A 54 -17.29 -15.87 11.00
CA ARG A 54 -16.39 -14.89 11.61
C ARG A 54 -15.09 -15.54 12.08
N ARG A 55 -15.06 -16.83 12.45
CA ARG A 55 -13.81 -17.58 12.64
C ARG A 55 -13.18 -17.97 11.31
N LEU A 56 -13.93 -18.19 10.23
CA LEU A 56 -13.40 -18.39 8.89
C LEU A 56 -12.81 -17.08 8.33
N ALA A 57 -13.45 -15.94 8.65
CA ALA A 57 -13.08 -14.58 8.26
C ALA A 57 -12.00 -13.97 9.17
N GLU A 58 -12.05 -14.18 10.49
CA GLU A 58 -10.98 -13.85 11.44
C GLU A 58 -9.81 -14.84 11.29
N GLN A 59 -10.01 -16.06 10.76
CA GLN A 59 -8.92 -16.91 10.27
C GLN A 59 -8.40 -16.47 8.90
N SER A 60 -9.20 -15.79 8.07
CA SER A 60 -8.73 -15.20 6.80
C SER A 60 -8.04 -13.85 7.00
N GLU A 61 -8.41 -13.06 8.02
CA GLU A 61 -7.91 -11.70 8.25
C GLU A 61 -6.95 -11.53 9.45
N ALA A 62 -6.81 -12.49 10.38
CA ALA A 62 -5.66 -12.52 11.30
C ALA A 62 -4.45 -13.20 10.62
N GLY A 63 -3.90 -12.53 9.61
CA GLY A 63 -3.44 -13.25 8.42
C GLY A 63 -1.95 -13.46 8.15
N PHE A 64 -1.00 -13.06 8.99
CA PHE A 64 0.41 -13.27 8.62
C PHE A 64 1.22 -13.95 9.72
N PHE A 65 1.43 -13.30 10.87
CA PHE A 65 2.34 -13.85 11.90
C PHE A 65 1.76 -14.99 12.76
N LYS A 66 0.44 -15.20 12.79
CA LYS A 66 -0.19 -16.33 13.51
C LYS A 66 -0.36 -17.58 12.63
N ARG A 67 -0.46 -17.39 11.30
CA ARG A 67 -0.33 -18.46 10.28
C ARG A 67 1.11 -18.96 10.20
N PHE A 68 2.06 -18.04 10.37
CA PHE A 68 3.50 -18.30 10.50
C PHE A 68 3.84 -19.12 11.77
N ALA A 69 3.37 -18.74 12.96
CA ALA A 69 3.71 -19.46 14.21
C ALA A 69 3.13 -20.89 14.33
N ASN A 70 2.03 -21.22 13.63
CA ASN A 70 1.41 -22.55 13.64
C ASN A 70 1.94 -23.48 12.53
N ALA A 71 2.65 -22.95 11.53
CA ALA A 71 3.32 -23.73 10.49
C ALA A 71 4.57 -24.48 11.02
N ILE A 72 5.05 -24.09 12.20
CA ILE A 72 6.32 -24.53 12.81
C ILE A 72 6.15 -25.73 13.76
N SER A 73 4.97 -25.97 14.35
CA SER A 73 4.82 -26.92 15.47
C SER A 73 4.19 -28.28 15.15
N GLY A 74 3.88 -28.57 13.88
CA GLY A 74 3.55 -29.91 13.37
C GLY A 74 2.59 -30.75 14.23
N LYS A 75 1.29 -30.44 14.23
CA LYS A 75 0.19 -31.34 14.61
C LYS A 75 -1.15 -30.73 14.20
N THR A 76 -2.04 -31.52 13.57
CA THR A 76 -3.51 -31.33 13.37
C THR A 76 -4.10 -31.20 11.95
N SER A 77 -3.63 -31.93 10.93
CA SER A 77 -4.45 -32.09 9.69
C SER A 77 -5.64 -33.05 9.85
N GLU A 78 -5.49 -34.12 10.65
CA GLU A 78 -6.55 -35.10 10.87
C GLU A 78 -7.71 -34.55 11.73
N ASN A 79 -7.40 -33.72 12.74
CA ASN A 79 -8.41 -33.02 13.52
C ASN A 79 -9.03 -31.82 12.80
N GLN A 80 -8.41 -31.25 11.76
CA GLN A 80 -8.98 -30.11 11.04
C GLN A 80 -9.96 -30.53 9.95
N GLN A 81 -9.76 -31.66 9.27
CA GLN A 81 -10.78 -32.22 8.37
C GLN A 81 -11.99 -32.74 9.15
N LEU A 82 -11.77 -33.41 10.29
CA LEU A 82 -12.84 -33.80 11.21
C LEU A 82 -13.54 -32.57 11.80
N ASN A 83 -12.81 -31.55 12.26
CA ASN A 83 -13.45 -30.32 12.75
C ASN A 83 -14.14 -29.51 11.65
N GLN A 84 -13.69 -29.54 10.40
CA GLN A 84 -14.36 -28.85 9.28
C GLN A 84 -15.63 -29.60 8.84
N GLN A 85 -15.60 -30.94 8.76
CA GLN A 85 -16.80 -31.73 8.51
C GLN A 85 -17.79 -31.66 9.67
N ASP A 86 -17.32 -31.76 10.92
CA ASP A 86 -18.16 -31.61 12.12
C ASP A 86 -18.72 -30.20 12.23
N MET A 87 -17.97 -29.16 11.85
CA MET A 87 -18.44 -27.77 11.83
C MET A 87 -19.47 -27.51 10.74
N LEU A 88 -19.26 -27.99 9.51
CA LEU A 88 -20.25 -27.91 8.43
C LEU A 88 -21.52 -28.69 8.81
N HIS A 89 -21.37 -29.84 9.47
CA HIS A 89 -22.48 -30.65 9.93
C HIS A 89 -23.26 -30.00 11.09
N MET A 90 -22.56 -29.39 12.06
CA MET A 90 -23.13 -28.57 13.13
C MET A 90 -23.84 -27.33 12.59
N GLN A 91 -23.32 -26.70 11.53
CA GLN A 91 -23.96 -25.57 10.86
C GLN A 91 -25.26 -25.99 10.16
N LYS A 92 -25.27 -27.13 9.45
CA LYS A 92 -26.47 -27.70 8.82
C LYS A 92 -27.57 -28.01 9.84
N MET A 93 -27.22 -28.65 10.97
CA MET A 93 -28.13 -28.93 12.08
C MET A 93 -28.68 -27.64 12.74
N SER A 94 -27.81 -26.65 12.96
CA SER A 94 -28.19 -25.37 13.57
C SER A 94 -29.13 -24.56 12.67
N TRP A 95 -28.91 -24.59 11.36
CA TRP A 95 -29.78 -23.95 10.37
C TRP A 95 -31.19 -24.56 10.36
N HIS A 96 -31.30 -25.89 10.28
CA HIS A 96 -32.60 -26.56 10.30
C HIS A 96 -33.32 -26.48 11.65
N TYR A 97 -32.58 -26.42 12.77
CA TYR A 97 -33.15 -26.14 14.09
C TYR A 97 -33.78 -24.74 14.17
N LEU A 98 -33.09 -23.71 13.65
CA LEU A 98 -33.61 -22.35 13.57
C LEU A 98 -34.85 -22.27 12.66
N GLN A 99 -34.84 -22.97 11.52
CA GLN A 99 -35.97 -23.03 10.60
C GLN A 99 -37.21 -23.70 11.23
N GLN A 100 -37.03 -24.78 12.02
CA GLN A 100 -38.12 -25.41 12.77
C GLN A 100 -38.67 -24.52 13.91
N LEU A 101 -37.81 -23.79 14.63
CA LEU A 101 -38.23 -22.84 15.66
C LEU A 101 -39.01 -21.65 15.07
N GLN A 102 -38.62 -21.17 13.89
CA GLN A 102 -39.33 -20.15 13.12
C GLN A 102 -40.69 -20.68 12.65
N HIS A 103 -40.76 -21.87 12.06
CA HIS A 103 -42.02 -22.48 11.62
C HIS A 103 -43.01 -22.75 12.78
N GLN A 104 -42.52 -22.93 14.01
CA GLN A 104 -43.37 -23.11 15.19
C GLN A 104 -43.64 -21.83 16.00
N ASN A 105 -43.22 -20.65 15.51
CA ASN A 105 -43.37 -19.35 16.19
C ASN A 105 -42.79 -19.28 17.63
N LEU A 106 -41.68 -19.99 17.90
CA LEU A 106 -41.09 -20.09 19.24
C LEU A 106 -39.95 -19.07 19.51
N ILE A 107 -39.67 -18.15 18.59
CA ILE A 107 -38.61 -17.11 18.72
C ILE A 107 -39.24 -15.72 18.85
N ASN A 108 -38.77 -14.92 19.81
CA ASN A 108 -39.18 -13.51 19.99
C ASN A 108 -38.56 -12.60 18.91
N SER A 109 -39.30 -11.58 18.48
CA SER A 109 -38.94 -10.52 17.52
C SER A 109 -37.49 -10.02 17.61
N GLN A 110 -36.94 -9.80 18.82
CA GLN A 110 -35.55 -9.36 19.01
C GLN A 110 -34.49 -10.39 18.58
N GLY A 111 -34.78 -11.70 18.69
CA GLY A 111 -33.91 -12.76 18.17
C GLY A 111 -33.93 -12.84 16.65
N ILE A 112 -35.07 -12.54 16.04
CA ILE A 112 -35.26 -12.51 14.58
C ILE A 112 -34.44 -11.37 13.94
N ALA A 113 -34.40 -10.19 14.57
CA ALA A 113 -33.61 -9.05 14.09
C ALA A 113 -32.09 -9.31 14.12
N VAL A 114 -31.58 -9.94 15.20
CA VAL A 114 -30.14 -10.30 15.32
C VAL A 114 -29.77 -11.39 14.31
N ILE A 115 -30.65 -12.37 14.07
CA ILE A 115 -30.45 -13.41 13.05
C ILE A 115 -30.43 -12.79 11.64
N ARG A 116 -31.30 -11.80 11.37
CA ARG A 116 -31.40 -11.14 10.06
C ARG A 116 -30.22 -10.21 9.76
N ASN A 117 -29.74 -9.44 10.74
CA ASN A 117 -28.54 -8.61 10.60
C ASN A 117 -27.27 -9.45 10.38
N ASN A 118 -27.17 -10.59 11.05
CA ASN A 118 -26.04 -11.50 10.92
C ASN A 118 -26.03 -12.25 9.58
N LEU A 119 -27.20 -12.51 8.98
CA LEU A 119 -27.33 -13.06 7.63
C LEU A 119 -27.14 -11.99 6.53
N GLY A 120 -27.40 -10.71 6.84
CA GLY A 120 -27.16 -9.56 5.94
C GLY A 120 -25.69 -9.38 5.55
N MET A 121 -24.75 -9.63 6.48
CA MET A 121 -23.30 -9.65 6.18
C MET A 121 -22.89 -10.67 5.10
N MET A 122 -23.70 -11.71 4.86
CA MET A 122 -23.45 -12.68 3.81
C MET A 122 -23.80 -12.14 2.41
N ASN A 123 -24.64 -11.10 2.33
CA ASN A 123 -25.06 -10.45 1.10
C ASN A 123 -24.04 -9.38 0.65
N ASP A 124 -23.35 -8.74 1.59
CA ASP A 124 -22.34 -7.71 1.29
C ASP A 124 -21.09 -8.29 0.60
N MET A 125 -20.65 -9.51 0.95
CA MET A 125 -19.56 -10.19 0.24
C MET A 125 -19.96 -10.68 -1.17
N LEU A 126 -21.25 -10.88 -1.46
CA LEU A 126 -21.73 -11.20 -2.82
C LEU A 126 -21.65 -10.00 -3.77
N ILE A 127 -21.73 -8.78 -3.22
CA ILE A 127 -21.58 -7.52 -3.98
C ILE A 127 -20.11 -7.24 -4.26
N GLU A 128 -19.23 -7.50 -3.29
CA GLU A 128 -17.78 -7.27 -3.45
C GLU A 128 -17.13 -8.21 -4.47
N THR A 129 -17.68 -9.41 -4.66
CA THR A 129 -17.23 -10.36 -5.71
C THR A 129 -17.81 -10.02 -7.10
N ARG A 130 -18.81 -9.11 -7.18
CA ARG A 130 -19.37 -8.59 -8.43
C ARG A 130 -18.51 -7.45 -9.02
N GLY A 131 -17.82 -6.68 -8.16
CA GLY A 131 -16.99 -5.53 -8.54
C GLY A 131 -15.73 -5.85 -9.35
N PHE A 132 -15.31 -7.12 -9.45
CA PHE A 132 -14.13 -7.50 -10.25
C PHE A 132 -14.43 -7.77 -11.74
N LEU A 133 -15.71 -7.78 -12.15
CA LEU A 133 -16.11 -8.04 -13.54
C LEU A 133 -16.58 -6.80 -14.33
N GLU A 134 -16.57 -5.59 -13.75
CA GLU A 134 -17.09 -4.36 -14.39
C GLU A 134 -16.01 -3.38 -14.87
N GLN A 135 -14.72 -3.68 -14.69
CA GLN A 135 -13.61 -2.74 -14.95
C GLN A 135 -13.27 -2.41 -16.43
N VAL A 136 -14.13 -2.74 -17.41
CA VAL A 136 -13.84 -2.42 -18.83
C VAL A 136 -14.90 -1.55 -19.49
N VAL A 137 -16.09 -1.38 -18.88
CA VAL A 137 -17.16 -0.53 -19.46
C VAL A 137 -17.24 0.87 -18.80
N ASP A 138 -16.64 1.06 -17.63
CA ASP A 138 -16.83 2.29 -16.82
C ASP A 138 -16.00 3.51 -17.20
N SER A 139 -14.94 3.37 -17.99
CA SER A 139 -14.00 4.48 -18.20
C SER A 139 -14.55 5.66 -19.03
N VAL A 140 -15.55 5.43 -19.89
CA VAL A 140 -16.21 6.50 -20.67
C VAL A 140 -17.37 7.14 -19.89
N ARG A 141 -18.09 6.35 -19.10
CA ARG A 141 -19.23 6.81 -18.28
C ARG A 141 -18.76 7.61 -17.06
N GLN A 142 -17.67 7.17 -16.41
CA GLN A 142 -17.01 7.91 -15.32
C GLN A 142 -16.50 9.29 -15.75
N LEU A 143 -16.09 9.50 -17.00
CA LEU A 143 -15.63 10.83 -17.46
C LEU A 143 -16.79 11.82 -17.62
N GLN A 144 -17.95 11.36 -18.09
CA GLN A 144 -19.16 12.18 -18.18
C GLN A 144 -19.77 12.46 -16.80
N ASP A 145 -19.81 11.45 -15.92
CA ASP A 145 -20.32 11.60 -14.56
C ASP A 145 -19.42 12.54 -13.74
N ASN A 146 -18.09 12.45 -13.84
CA ASN A 146 -17.17 13.38 -13.19
C ASN A 146 -17.31 14.83 -13.65
N ALA A 147 -17.57 15.08 -14.94
CA ALA A 147 -17.85 16.42 -15.45
C ALA A 147 -19.20 16.96 -14.91
N ASN A 148 -20.24 16.12 -14.86
CA ASN A 148 -21.55 16.47 -14.31
C ASN A 148 -21.50 16.73 -12.80
N PHE A 149 -20.77 15.92 -12.02
CA PHE A 149 -20.54 16.14 -10.59
C PHE A 149 -19.81 17.46 -10.33
N GLY A 150 -18.80 17.77 -11.17
CA GLY A 150 -18.07 19.04 -11.12
C GLY A 150 -18.98 20.24 -11.39
N HIS A 151 -19.84 20.18 -12.42
CA HIS A 151 -20.81 21.23 -12.71
C HIS A 151 -21.85 21.43 -11.60
N TRP A 152 -22.34 20.34 -11.00
CA TRP A 152 -23.24 20.39 -9.85
C TRP A 152 -22.57 21.09 -8.65
N ALA A 153 -21.35 20.70 -8.28
CA ALA A 153 -20.61 21.30 -7.17
C ALA A 153 -20.36 22.81 -7.41
N LEU A 154 -19.93 23.18 -8.62
CA LEU A 154 -19.71 24.59 -9.00
C LEU A 154 -21.01 25.42 -8.93
N ASN A 155 -22.16 24.85 -9.27
CA ASN A 155 -23.46 25.53 -9.18
C ASN A 155 -23.88 25.80 -7.73
N ILE A 156 -23.59 24.87 -6.80
CA ILE A 156 -23.84 25.09 -5.36
C ILE A 156 -22.86 26.13 -4.80
N GLU A 157 -21.58 26.04 -5.16
CA GLU A 157 -20.55 26.98 -4.75
C GLU A 157 -20.84 28.42 -5.23
N ALA A 158 -21.25 28.58 -6.48
CA ALA A 158 -21.65 29.87 -7.06
C ALA A 158 -22.83 30.49 -6.30
N ASN A 159 -23.70 29.66 -5.73
CA ASN A 159 -24.86 30.06 -4.94
C ASN A 159 -24.64 29.97 -3.42
N LYS A 160 -23.40 29.87 -2.91
CA LYS A 160 -23.07 29.70 -1.47
C LYS A 160 -23.88 30.62 -0.53
N ARG A 161 -24.23 31.84 -0.95
CA ARG A 161 -25.05 32.79 -0.16
C ARG A 161 -26.46 32.27 0.17
N SER A 162 -27.13 31.53 -0.72
CA SER A 162 -28.47 30.98 -0.47
C SER A 162 -28.47 29.77 0.45
N TYR A 163 -27.30 29.15 0.67
CA TYR A 163 -27.13 27.98 1.54
C TYR A 163 -26.72 28.34 2.97
N LYS A 164 -26.14 29.53 3.20
CA LYS A 164 -25.73 30.01 4.54
C LYS A 164 -26.87 30.19 5.54
N SER A 165 -28.10 30.40 5.07
CA SER A 165 -29.28 30.57 5.94
C SER A 165 -29.94 29.24 6.31
N ILE A 166 -29.40 28.11 5.87
CA ILE A 166 -29.94 26.78 6.13
C ILE A 166 -29.23 26.19 7.36
N PRO A 167 -29.96 25.68 8.36
CA PRO A 167 -29.36 25.01 9.51
C PRO A 167 -28.48 23.82 9.11
N LYS A 168 -27.43 23.55 9.89
CA LYS A 168 -26.31 22.66 9.52
C LYS A 168 -26.74 21.27 9.08
N ILE A 169 -27.62 20.60 9.83
CA ILE A 169 -28.03 19.22 9.54
C ILE A 169 -28.98 19.19 8.34
N VAL A 170 -29.92 20.13 8.28
CA VAL A 170 -30.81 20.28 7.12
C VAL A 170 -30.00 20.61 5.85
N LEU A 171 -28.91 21.36 5.96
CA LEU A 171 -27.99 21.65 4.85
C LEU A 171 -27.29 20.37 4.37
N ILE A 172 -26.76 19.55 5.29
CA ILE A 172 -26.11 18.27 4.97
C ILE A 172 -27.10 17.36 4.21
N LEU A 173 -28.31 17.18 4.75
CA LEU A 173 -29.34 16.36 4.11
C LEU A 173 -29.74 16.92 2.75
N ARG A 174 -29.89 18.24 2.65
CA ARG A 174 -30.25 18.89 1.38
C ARG A 174 -29.20 18.65 0.30
N VAL A 175 -27.92 18.82 0.61
CA VAL A 175 -26.83 18.60 -0.36
C VAL A 175 -26.72 17.11 -0.72
N ALA A 176 -26.80 16.21 0.27
CA ALA A 176 -26.73 14.77 0.03
C ALA A 176 -27.87 14.25 -0.87
N TYR A 177 -29.12 14.64 -0.59
CA TYR A 177 -30.27 14.22 -1.39
C TYR A 177 -30.40 14.96 -2.72
N ASP A 178 -29.95 16.22 -2.82
CA ASP A 178 -29.85 16.92 -4.10
C ASP A 178 -28.85 16.26 -5.05
N PHE A 179 -27.73 15.77 -4.50
CA PHE A 179 -26.74 14.99 -5.24
C PHE A 179 -27.34 13.70 -5.81
N ILE A 180 -28.07 12.93 -5.00
CA ILE A 180 -28.76 11.70 -5.44
C ILE A 180 -29.76 11.99 -6.56
N ARG A 181 -30.59 13.04 -6.40
CA ARG A 181 -31.62 13.41 -7.38
C ARG A 181 -31.04 13.91 -8.70
N SER A 182 -29.91 14.61 -8.63
CA SER A 182 -29.23 15.13 -9.82
C SER A 182 -28.51 14.03 -10.61
N HIS A 183 -28.28 12.86 -10.01
CA HIS A 183 -27.49 11.76 -10.59
C HIS A 183 -28.15 10.37 -10.36
N PRO A 184 -29.39 10.15 -10.81
CA PRO A 184 -30.18 8.96 -10.46
C PRO A 184 -29.69 7.64 -11.09
N ASN A 185 -28.74 7.71 -12.03
CA ASN A 185 -28.19 6.58 -12.79
C ASN A 185 -26.66 6.50 -12.67
N ALA A 186 -26.05 7.25 -11.75
CA ALA A 186 -24.60 7.22 -11.54
C ALA A 186 -24.23 6.09 -10.57
N MET A 187 -23.21 5.30 -10.92
CA MET A 187 -22.61 4.34 -9.99
C MET A 187 -21.61 5.07 -9.10
N LEU A 188 -22.01 5.32 -7.85
CA LEU A 188 -21.23 6.15 -6.93
C LEU A 188 -20.19 5.32 -6.17
N THR A 189 -18.93 5.74 -6.24
CA THR A 189 -17.85 5.26 -5.38
C THR A 189 -17.67 6.17 -4.16
N GLU A 190 -17.13 5.63 -3.07
CA GLU A 190 -16.78 6.41 -1.86
C GLU A 190 -15.87 7.61 -2.19
N ARG A 191 -14.97 7.44 -3.16
CA ARG A 191 -14.05 8.47 -3.63
C ARG A 191 -14.78 9.62 -4.32
N GLU A 192 -15.84 9.36 -5.08
CA GLU A 192 -16.64 10.40 -5.73
C GLU A 192 -17.49 11.17 -4.73
N ILE A 193 -18.11 10.47 -3.76
CA ILE A 193 -18.85 11.13 -2.68
C ILE A 193 -17.91 12.03 -1.86
N SER A 194 -16.68 11.58 -1.58
CA SER A 194 -15.64 12.39 -0.94
C SER A 194 -15.28 13.63 -1.77
N ASN A 195 -15.01 13.45 -3.07
CA ASN A 195 -14.49 14.51 -3.93
C ASN A 195 -15.52 15.60 -4.25
N TYR A 196 -16.80 15.26 -4.32
CA TYR A 196 -17.84 16.20 -4.75
C TYR A 196 -18.79 16.60 -3.62
N VAL A 197 -19.30 15.65 -2.81
CA VAL A 197 -20.28 15.98 -1.76
C VAL A 197 -19.59 16.51 -0.50
N VAL A 198 -18.58 15.78 0.00
CA VAL A 198 -17.87 16.19 1.23
C VAL A 198 -17.12 17.50 0.99
N ASN A 199 -16.36 17.62 -0.10
CA ASN A 199 -15.69 18.88 -0.46
C ASN A 199 -16.66 20.06 -0.62
N THR A 200 -17.86 19.84 -1.18
CA THR A 200 -18.87 20.90 -1.30
C THR A 200 -19.38 21.32 0.08
N LEU A 201 -19.63 20.38 0.98
CA LEU A 201 -20.02 20.67 2.36
C LEU A 201 -18.92 21.40 3.15
N GLU A 202 -17.66 21.00 3.01
CA GLU A 202 -16.51 21.69 3.60
C GLU A 202 -16.40 23.13 3.08
N LYS A 203 -16.61 23.34 1.76
CA LYS A 203 -16.69 24.69 1.16
C LYS A 203 -17.90 25.49 1.61
N LEU A 204 -18.94 24.86 2.16
CA LEU A 204 -20.08 25.52 2.81
C LEU A 204 -19.88 25.71 4.32
N ASP A 205 -18.65 25.55 4.80
CA ASP A 205 -18.22 25.75 6.20
C ASP A 205 -18.76 24.65 7.16
N VAL A 206 -19.03 23.44 6.66
CA VAL A 206 -19.38 22.25 7.47
C VAL A 206 -18.13 21.40 7.72
N ASN A 207 -17.82 21.10 8.99
CA ASN A 207 -16.72 20.19 9.34
C ASN A 207 -17.15 18.73 9.21
N CYS A 208 -16.81 18.07 8.10
CA CYS A 208 -17.19 16.67 7.85
C CYS A 208 -16.36 15.63 8.62
N ASP A 209 -15.27 16.04 9.28
CA ASP A 209 -14.41 15.16 10.10
C ASP A 209 -14.80 15.14 11.58
N GLU A 210 -15.82 15.89 11.98
CA GLU A 210 -16.27 15.91 13.36
C GLU A 210 -16.91 14.57 13.77
N GLU A 211 -16.65 14.16 15.02
CA GLU A 211 -17.34 13.02 15.62
C GLU A 211 -18.72 13.47 16.14
N VAL A 212 -19.77 12.80 15.69
CA VAL A 212 -21.15 13.08 16.06
C VAL A 212 -21.81 11.81 16.56
N ARG A 213 -22.40 11.87 17.76
CA ARG A 213 -23.29 10.82 18.24
C ARG A 213 -24.62 10.94 17.52
N LEU A 214 -25.16 9.83 17.00
CA LEU A 214 -26.38 9.86 16.20
C LEU A 214 -27.58 10.44 16.99
N LEU A 215 -27.67 10.19 18.30
CA LEU A 215 -28.67 10.81 19.17
C LEU A 215 -28.58 12.34 19.18
N ASP A 216 -27.37 12.89 19.25
CA ASP A 216 -27.14 14.33 19.29
C ASP A 216 -27.49 14.95 17.93
N PHE A 217 -27.13 14.26 16.85
CA PHE A 217 -27.53 14.62 15.48
C PHE A 217 -29.05 14.65 15.31
N ILE A 218 -29.77 13.63 15.79
CA ILE A 218 -31.24 13.57 15.69
C ILE A 218 -31.90 14.61 16.62
N SER A 219 -31.35 14.83 17.81
CA SER A 219 -31.84 15.84 18.75
C SER A 219 -31.72 17.26 18.17
N GLU A 220 -30.59 17.57 17.54
CA GLU A 220 -30.37 18.85 16.84
C GLU A 220 -31.24 18.94 15.58
N LEU A 221 -31.44 17.84 14.85
CA LEU A 221 -32.32 17.82 13.69
C LEU A 221 -33.77 18.13 14.07
N ILE A 222 -34.27 17.61 15.20
CA ILE A 222 -35.62 17.94 15.71
C ILE A 222 -35.79 19.46 15.89
N ASP A 223 -34.79 20.12 16.50
CA ASP A 223 -34.78 21.58 16.68
C ASP A 223 -34.74 22.31 15.34
N GLN A 224 -33.95 21.81 14.38
CA GLN A 224 -33.87 22.41 13.05
C GLN A 224 -35.16 22.21 12.23
N ILE A 225 -35.88 21.09 12.40
CA ILE A 225 -37.18 20.84 11.74
C ILE A 225 -38.23 21.82 12.25
N GLU A 226 -38.22 22.19 13.54
CA GLU A 226 -39.12 23.22 14.07
C GLU A 226 -38.94 24.55 13.33
N VAL A 227 -37.69 24.89 12.97
CA VAL A 227 -37.35 26.10 12.22
C VAL A 227 -37.72 26.01 10.74
N VAL A 228 -37.53 24.85 10.08
CA VAL A 228 -37.73 24.72 8.62
C VAL A 228 -39.09 24.15 8.20
N THR A 229 -39.89 23.70 9.17
CA THR A 229 -41.13 22.91 9.07
C THR A 229 -40.95 21.45 8.65
N ILE A 230 -41.86 20.59 9.12
CA ILE A 230 -41.86 19.14 8.86
C ILE A 230 -42.10 18.82 7.38
N GLU A 231 -42.93 19.61 6.67
CA GLU A 231 -43.18 19.42 5.24
C GLU A 231 -41.91 19.64 4.43
N ARG A 232 -41.11 20.64 4.81
CA ARG A 232 -39.86 20.95 4.13
C ARG A 232 -38.80 19.89 4.41
N TYR A 233 -38.73 19.37 5.63
CA TYR A 233 -37.87 18.24 5.97
C TYR A 233 -38.23 16.98 5.18
N ARG A 234 -39.51 16.62 5.14
CA ARG A 234 -40.02 15.49 4.34
C ARG A 234 -39.67 15.66 2.85
N GLY A 235 -39.80 16.88 2.32
CA GLY A 235 -39.39 17.20 0.95
C GLY A 235 -37.88 17.07 0.72
N VAL A 236 -37.04 17.36 1.72
CA VAL A 236 -35.57 17.23 1.61
C VAL A 236 -35.15 15.76 1.50
N ILE A 237 -35.76 14.85 2.24
CA ILE A 237 -35.38 13.43 2.27
C ILE A 237 -36.19 12.53 1.33
N ALA A 238 -37.15 13.08 0.57
CA ALA A 238 -37.99 12.28 -0.33
C ALA A 238 -37.19 11.66 -1.49
N LEU A 239 -37.35 10.35 -1.68
CA LEU A 239 -36.80 9.62 -2.84
C LEU A 239 -37.89 9.38 -3.88
N SER A 240 -37.55 9.50 -5.16
CA SER A 240 -38.48 9.26 -6.26
C SER A 240 -37.78 8.68 -7.48
N VAL A 241 -38.47 7.77 -8.17
CA VAL A 241 -38.00 7.10 -9.40
C VAL A 241 -39.05 7.29 -10.48
N GLU A 242 -38.69 7.97 -11.58
CA GLU A 242 -39.60 8.20 -12.74
C GLU A 242 -40.99 8.74 -12.35
N GLY A 243 -41.05 9.60 -11.32
CA GLY A 243 -42.30 10.17 -10.80
C GLY A 243 -43.02 9.34 -9.72
N HIS A 244 -42.54 8.13 -9.41
CA HIS A 244 -43.03 7.32 -8.29
C HIS A 244 -42.27 7.66 -7.00
N ALA A 245 -42.99 7.96 -5.92
CA ALA A 245 -42.37 8.20 -4.61
C ALA A 245 -42.04 6.88 -3.93
N VAL A 246 -40.80 6.74 -3.42
CA VAL A 246 -40.40 5.62 -2.57
C VAL A 246 -40.87 5.93 -1.16
N ASP A 247 -41.77 5.10 -0.63
CA ASP A 247 -42.38 5.29 0.68
C ASP A 247 -41.40 5.01 1.84
N SER A 248 -41.59 5.71 2.95
CA SER A 248 -40.72 5.61 4.12
C SER A 248 -40.74 4.22 4.76
N GLU A 249 -41.86 3.49 4.65
CA GLU A 249 -41.98 2.09 5.09
C GLU A 249 -41.09 1.16 4.26
N TYR A 250 -41.04 1.36 2.94
CA TYR A 250 -40.16 0.60 2.06
C TYR A 250 -38.69 0.79 2.39
N VAL A 251 -38.24 2.04 2.59
CA VAL A 251 -36.84 2.31 2.97
C VAL A 251 -36.50 1.63 4.30
N GLN A 252 -37.35 1.80 5.32
CA GLN A 252 -37.14 1.21 6.65
C GLN A 252 -37.18 -0.32 6.66
N LYS A 253 -37.89 -0.94 5.70
CA LYS A 253 -38.01 -2.40 5.60
C LYS A 253 -36.87 -3.04 4.83
N ASN A 254 -36.32 -2.34 3.84
CA ASN A 254 -35.36 -2.89 2.88
C ASN A 254 -33.92 -2.41 3.10
N ILE A 255 -33.70 -1.31 3.83
CA ILE A 255 -32.36 -0.77 4.12
C ILE A 255 -32.04 -0.92 5.61
N SER A 256 -30.80 -1.31 5.94
CA SER A 256 -30.34 -1.60 7.29
C SER A 256 -29.56 -0.46 7.97
N GLY A 257 -29.30 0.64 7.26
CA GLY A 257 -28.57 1.80 7.78
C GLY A 257 -29.28 2.47 8.95
N VAL A 258 -28.65 2.51 10.12
CA VAL A 258 -29.23 3.06 11.36
C VAL A 258 -29.45 4.57 11.27
N GLY A 259 -28.47 5.30 10.73
CA GLY A 259 -28.55 6.74 10.51
C GLY A 259 -29.61 7.10 9.47
N LEU A 260 -29.66 6.36 8.36
CA LEU A 260 -30.67 6.59 7.32
C LEU A 260 -32.09 6.29 7.82
N ASN A 261 -32.30 5.13 8.46
CA ASN A 261 -33.61 4.76 8.98
C ASN A 261 -34.08 5.70 10.09
N ALA A 262 -33.17 6.25 10.89
CA ALA A 262 -33.51 7.26 11.89
C ALA A 262 -34.13 8.52 11.26
N LEU A 263 -33.72 8.92 10.05
CA LEU A 263 -34.29 10.06 9.33
C LEU A 263 -35.74 9.82 8.89
N TYR A 264 -36.01 8.65 8.32
CA TYR A 264 -37.36 8.28 7.85
C TYR A 264 -38.31 8.00 9.01
N PHE A 265 -37.83 7.32 10.06
CA PHE A 265 -38.59 7.14 11.29
C PHE A 265 -38.94 8.49 11.93
N LEU A 266 -37.99 9.43 11.98
CA LEU A 266 -38.24 10.78 12.46
C LEU A 266 -39.31 11.48 11.60
N SER A 267 -39.26 11.34 10.28
CA SER A 267 -40.29 11.90 9.37
C SER A 267 -41.70 11.40 9.71
N ASP A 268 -41.86 10.12 10.02
CA ASP A 268 -43.15 9.49 10.30
C ASP A 268 -43.67 9.80 11.71
N HIS A 269 -42.77 10.12 12.64
CA HIS A 269 -43.08 10.28 14.06
C HIS A 269 -42.78 11.66 14.67
N TYR A 270 -42.30 12.61 13.86
CA TYR A 270 -41.87 13.94 14.32
C TYR A 270 -42.91 14.64 15.20
N GLU A 271 -44.15 14.75 14.75
CA GLU A 271 -45.21 15.47 15.49
C GLU A 271 -45.42 14.88 16.90
N LYS A 272 -45.44 13.55 17.03
CA LYS A 272 -45.57 12.87 18.33
C LYS A 272 -44.35 13.07 19.22
N ILE A 273 -43.15 13.14 18.63
CA ILE A 273 -41.90 13.37 19.36
C ILE A 273 -41.83 14.83 19.81
N ALA A 274 -42.16 15.77 18.94
CA ALA A 274 -42.18 17.21 19.20
C ALA A 274 -43.21 17.57 20.29
N ASP A 275 -44.41 17.01 20.25
CA ASP A 275 -45.45 17.23 21.27
C ASP A 275 -44.98 16.83 22.68
N LEU A 276 -44.17 15.78 22.80
CA LEU A 276 -43.68 15.28 24.09
C LEU A 276 -42.40 15.98 24.57
N ILE A 277 -41.58 16.47 23.64
CA ILE A 277 -40.41 17.29 23.98
C ILE A 277 -40.83 18.72 24.36
N GLY A 278 -41.91 19.23 23.75
CA GLY A 278 -42.48 20.55 24.05
C GLY A 278 -43.33 20.63 25.32
N ASP A 279 -43.56 19.51 26.01
CA ASP A 279 -44.26 19.47 27.30
C ASP A 279 -43.26 19.70 28.45
N ASP A 280 -43.29 20.92 29.02
CA ASP A 280 -42.41 21.35 30.11
C ASP A 280 -42.50 20.48 31.39
N GLU A 281 -43.61 19.75 31.60
CA GLU A 281 -43.74 18.82 32.73
C GLU A 281 -43.05 17.47 32.46
N LEU A 282 -42.99 17.03 31.21
CA LEU A 282 -42.38 15.76 30.79
C LEU A 282 -40.90 15.90 30.39
N CYS A 283 -40.50 17.03 29.81
CA CYS A 283 -39.17 17.27 29.26
C CYS A 283 -38.49 18.48 29.94
N ASN A 284 -38.17 18.35 31.23
CA ASN A 284 -37.62 19.41 32.06
C ASN A 284 -36.08 19.51 32.10
N SER A 285 -35.37 18.68 31.34
CA SER A 285 -33.90 18.63 31.29
C SER A 285 -33.40 17.92 30.04
N ASP A 286 -32.15 18.17 29.65
CA ASP A 286 -31.51 17.51 28.50
C ASP A 286 -31.48 15.97 28.67
N ALA A 287 -31.29 15.48 29.89
CA ALA A 287 -31.34 14.06 30.20
C ALA A 287 -32.75 13.46 30.04
N ALA A 288 -33.81 14.23 30.34
CA ALA A 288 -35.19 13.83 30.08
C ALA A 288 -35.47 13.81 28.57
N ARG A 289 -34.98 14.81 27.83
CA ARG A 289 -35.07 14.90 26.37
C ARG A 289 -34.43 13.72 25.66
N GLU A 290 -33.18 13.41 25.97
CA GLU A 290 -32.47 12.23 25.43
C GLU A 290 -33.22 10.93 25.72
N LYS A 291 -33.79 10.81 26.93
CA LYS A 291 -34.55 9.63 27.35
C LYS A 291 -35.88 9.50 26.60
N ILE A 292 -36.57 10.61 26.33
CA ILE A 292 -37.81 10.63 25.54
C ILE A 292 -37.51 10.21 24.10
N ILE A 293 -36.52 10.84 23.45
CA ILE A 293 -36.09 10.51 22.09
C ILE A 293 -35.67 9.03 22.02
N SER A 294 -34.77 8.58 22.89
CA SER A 294 -34.28 7.19 22.90
C SER A 294 -35.40 6.17 23.15
N LYS A 295 -36.42 6.52 23.93
CA LYS A 295 -37.57 5.64 24.20
C LYS A 295 -38.54 5.56 23.02
N PHE A 296 -38.67 6.63 22.23
CA PHE A 296 -39.54 6.69 21.04
C PHE A 296 -39.01 5.84 19.89
N PHE A 297 -37.71 5.92 19.64
CA PHE A 297 -37.04 5.06 18.67
C PHE A 297 -36.95 3.59 19.17
N GLY A 298 -37.15 3.34 20.47
CA GLY A 298 -37.37 2.00 21.02
C GLY A 298 -36.12 1.11 21.10
N LYS A 299 -36.30 -0.17 21.51
CA LYS A 299 -35.20 -1.15 21.60
C LYS A 299 -34.67 -1.61 20.24
N ASP A 300 -35.44 -1.41 19.18
CA ASP A 300 -35.11 -1.83 17.81
C ASP A 300 -34.10 -0.87 17.14
N TYR A 301 -33.87 0.32 17.72
CA TYR A 301 -32.85 1.31 17.32
C TYR A 301 -31.78 1.52 18.41
N ALA A 302 -31.21 0.43 18.95
CA ALA A 302 -30.12 0.48 19.94
C ALA A 302 -28.87 1.29 19.46
N GLY A 303 -28.78 1.55 18.14
CA GLY A 303 -27.69 2.29 17.49
C GLY A 303 -27.78 3.82 17.54
N LEU A 304 -28.80 4.44 18.15
CA LEU A 304 -28.77 5.91 18.37
C LEU A 304 -27.60 6.35 19.27
N SER A 305 -27.07 5.43 20.07
CA SER A 305 -25.87 5.66 20.89
C SER A 305 -24.55 5.60 20.11
N THR A 306 -24.58 5.22 18.83
CA THR A 306 -23.39 5.10 17.97
C THR A 306 -22.80 6.47 17.65
N THR A 307 -21.47 6.57 17.75
CA THR A 307 -20.70 7.72 17.31
C THR A 307 -20.21 7.49 15.88
N TYR A 308 -20.48 8.45 15.00
CA TYR A 308 -20.02 8.49 13.62
C TYR A 308 -18.96 9.57 13.47
N GLN A 309 -18.02 9.41 12.54
CA GLN A 309 -17.50 10.61 11.87
C GLN A 309 -18.56 11.09 10.89
N LEU A 310 -18.82 12.40 10.84
CA LEU A 310 -19.90 12.96 10.05
C LEU A 310 -19.83 12.53 8.56
N ARG A 311 -18.63 12.43 7.99
CA ARG A 311 -18.41 11.90 6.62
C ARG A 311 -18.93 10.48 6.43
N HIS A 312 -18.77 9.58 7.41
CA HIS A 312 -19.26 8.20 7.32
C HIS A 312 -20.79 8.13 7.42
N LEU A 313 -21.41 9.01 8.21
CA LEU A 313 -22.86 9.14 8.24
C LEU A 313 -23.42 9.65 6.90
N ILE A 314 -22.71 10.57 6.24
CA ILE A 314 -23.06 11.04 4.88
C ILE A 314 -22.97 9.90 3.86
N TYR A 315 -21.92 9.05 3.95
CA TYR A 315 -21.80 7.86 3.09
C TYR A 315 -22.95 6.88 3.30
N GLU A 316 -23.32 6.62 4.56
CA GLU A 316 -24.45 5.76 4.89
C GLU A 316 -25.76 6.28 4.30
N ILE A 317 -26.02 7.60 4.42
CA ILE A 317 -27.23 8.24 3.89
C ILE A 317 -27.29 8.14 2.36
N ILE A 318 -26.18 8.43 1.67
CA ILE A 318 -26.13 8.42 0.21
C ILE A 318 -26.20 6.99 -0.33
N GLY A 319 -25.38 6.09 0.20
CA GLY A 319 -25.33 4.70 -0.21
C GLY A 319 -26.66 3.99 0.02
N GLY A 320 -27.24 4.12 1.22
CA GLY A 320 -28.51 3.49 1.55
C GLY A 320 -29.69 4.03 0.72
N SER A 321 -29.69 5.34 0.41
CA SER A 321 -30.70 5.94 -0.47
C SER A 321 -30.59 5.48 -1.92
N HIS A 322 -29.37 5.30 -2.42
CA HIS A 322 -29.13 4.78 -3.77
C HIS A 322 -29.57 3.32 -3.88
N ILE A 323 -29.20 2.48 -2.90
CA ILE A 323 -29.64 1.08 -2.82
C ILE A 323 -31.17 0.99 -2.74
N ALA A 324 -31.83 1.86 -1.95
CA ALA A 324 -33.29 1.87 -1.88
C ALA A 324 -33.94 2.15 -3.24
N VAL A 325 -33.36 3.07 -4.02
CA VAL A 325 -33.83 3.41 -5.37
C VAL A 325 -33.61 2.25 -6.34
N GLU A 326 -32.44 1.61 -6.33
CA GLU A 326 -32.12 0.49 -7.22
C GLU A 326 -32.96 -0.75 -6.92
N LEU A 327 -33.15 -1.09 -5.64
CA LEU A 327 -34.06 -2.16 -5.22
C LEU A 327 -35.49 -1.88 -5.65
N TYR A 328 -35.95 -0.63 -5.50
CA TYR A 328 -37.28 -0.23 -5.92
C TYR A 328 -37.44 -0.35 -7.44
N LYS A 329 -36.43 0.05 -8.23
CA LYS A 329 -36.42 -0.12 -9.70
C LYS A 329 -36.48 -1.60 -10.11
N GLU A 330 -35.69 -2.46 -9.46
CA GLU A 330 -35.63 -3.89 -9.74
C GLU A 330 -36.95 -4.59 -9.43
N GLU A 331 -37.54 -4.33 -8.26
CA GLU A 331 -38.80 -4.94 -7.83
C GLU A 331 -40.01 -4.48 -8.64
N HIS A 332 -39.98 -3.24 -9.17
CA HIS A 332 -41.08 -2.67 -9.95
C HIS A 332 -40.84 -2.72 -11.47
N GLY A 333 -39.76 -3.35 -11.94
CA GLY A 333 -39.47 -3.55 -13.36
C GLY A 333 -39.15 -2.26 -14.12
N LEU A 334 -38.62 -1.24 -13.44
CA LEU A 334 -38.30 0.08 -14.00
C LEU A 334 -36.88 0.14 -14.61
N ASN A 335 -36.17 -0.99 -14.70
CA ASN A 335 -34.88 -1.09 -15.38
C ASN A 335 -35.09 -1.23 -16.89
N ALA A 336 -35.46 -0.13 -17.56
CA ALA A 336 -35.64 -0.12 -19.01
C ALA A 336 -34.27 -0.16 -19.74
N VAL A 337 -34.05 -1.23 -20.50
CA VAL A 337 -33.16 -1.21 -21.67
C VAL A 337 -33.83 -0.27 -22.69
N PRO A 338 -33.11 0.68 -23.33
CA PRO A 338 -33.71 1.45 -24.41
C PRO A 338 -33.98 0.48 -25.57
N ASP A 339 -35.24 0.10 -25.73
CA ASP A 339 -35.72 -0.68 -26.86
C ASP A 339 -35.63 0.17 -28.14
N GLU A 340 -35.13 -0.47 -29.19
CA GLU A 340 -35.14 0.00 -30.55
C GLU A 340 -36.59 0.18 -31.04
N GLU A 341 -37.05 1.42 -31.19
CA GLU A 341 -38.24 1.70 -31.99
C GLU A 341 -37.86 2.13 -33.42
N GLN A 342 -38.32 1.29 -34.35
CA GLN A 342 -38.26 1.40 -35.81
C GLN A 342 -39.22 2.49 -36.38
N PRO A 343 -39.14 2.80 -37.69
CA PRO A 343 -39.18 4.16 -38.21
C PRO A 343 -40.59 4.68 -38.55
N ALA A 344 -40.77 5.99 -38.39
CA ALA A 344 -41.83 6.73 -39.06
C ALA A 344 -41.24 7.61 -40.16
N GLU A 345 -41.66 7.36 -41.40
CA GLU A 345 -41.41 8.21 -42.56
C GLU A 345 -41.90 9.64 -42.30
N ALA A 346 -41.00 10.61 -42.39
CA ALA A 346 -41.36 11.98 -42.74
C ALA A 346 -40.15 12.67 -43.38
N THR A 347 -40.32 12.99 -44.66
CA THR A 347 -39.40 13.74 -45.51
C THR A 347 -38.93 15.03 -44.80
N ARG A 348 -37.63 15.15 -44.51
CA ARG A 348 -36.99 16.42 -44.11
C ARG A 348 -35.63 16.60 -44.78
N PRO A 349 -35.23 17.85 -45.09
CA PRO A 349 -34.05 18.16 -45.88
C PRO A 349 -32.76 17.89 -45.09
N GLU A 350 -31.67 17.60 -45.80
CA GLU A 350 -30.32 17.34 -45.28
C GLU A 350 -29.96 18.22 -44.07
N ALA A 351 -29.94 17.60 -42.88
CA ALA A 351 -29.30 18.14 -41.69
C ALA A 351 -27.96 17.41 -41.54
N VAL A 352 -26.87 18.16 -41.51
CA VAL A 352 -25.52 17.67 -41.23
C VAL A 352 -25.54 16.98 -39.86
N ALA A 353 -25.27 15.68 -39.83
CA ALA A 353 -25.16 14.90 -38.59
C ALA A 353 -23.98 15.43 -37.76
N LEU A 354 -24.22 15.78 -36.50
CA LEU A 354 -23.22 16.26 -35.54
C LEU A 354 -22.41 15.12 -34.86
N VAL A 355 -22.66 13.86 -35.22
CA VAL A 355 -21.99 12.67 -34.68
C VAL A 355 -21.50 11.82 -35.85
N SER A 356 -20.20 11.53 -35.87
CA SER A 356 -19.57 10.72 -36.93
C SER A 356 -20.18 9.32 -36.98
N THR A 357 -20.48 8.81 -38.19
CA THR A 357 -20.98 7.42 -38.35
C THR A 357 -19.85 6.40 -38.51
N LEU A 358 -18.61 6.86 -38.62
CA LEU A 358 -17.41 6.05 -38.75
C LEU A 358 -16.45 6.23 -37.56
N PRO A 359 -15.68 5.20 -37.19
CA PRO A 359 -14.64 5.30 -36.17
C PRO A 359 -13.56 6.32 -36.51
N ASP A 360 -13.01 6.98 -35.50
CA ASP A 360 -11.87 7.89 -35.67
C ASP A 360 -10.61 7.15 -36.13
N ILE A 361 -9.85 7.77 -37.04
CA ILE A 361 -8.61 7.21 -37.56
C ILE A 361 -7.44 7.71 -36.69
N HIS A 362 -7.09 6.97 -35.64
CA HIS A 362 -5.97 7.34 -34.76
C HIS A 362 -4.59 6.93 -35.28
N ALA A 363 -4.51 5.94 -36.17
CA ALA A 363 -3.25 5.43 -36.69
C ALA A 363 -3.38 4.90 -38.13
N HIS A 364 -2.42 5.24 -38.98
CA HIS A 364 -2.39 4.87 -40.40
C HIS A 364 -0.95 4.62 -40.87
N THR A 365 -0.70 3.47 -41.49
CA THR A 365 0.66 3.02 -41.88
C THR A 365 1.47 4.03 -42.70
N ILE A 366 0.86 4.68 -43.70
CA ILE A 366 1.53 5.69 -44.54
C ILE A 366 1.48 7.11 -43.92
N LEU A 367 0.34 7.56 -43.37
CA LEU A 367 0.22 8.94 -42.86
C LEU A 367 1.07 9.17 -41.59
N ASP A 368 1.28 8.15 -40.77
CA ASP A 368 2.19 8.20 -39.61
C ASP A 368 3.63 7.81 -39.95
N GLY A 369 3.88 7.36 -41.18
CA GLY A 369 5.20 6.94 -41.64
C GLY A 369 6.15 8.13 -41.88
N PRO A 370 7.46 7.85 -42.09
CA PRO A 370 8.51 8.85 -42.30
C PRO A 370 8.48 9.47 -43.73
N HIS A 371 7.29 9.63 -44.31
CA HIS A 371 7.09 10.24 -45.63
C HIS A 371 6.98 11.77 -45.52
N SER A 372 7.32 12.49 -46.59
CA SER A 372 7.13 13.95 -46.64
C SER A 372 5.65 14.31 -46.65
N ASP A 373 5.31 15.49 -46.14
CA ASP A 373 3.92 15.98 -46.12
C ASP A 373 3.33 16.05 -47.54
N GLU A 374 4.13 16.42 -48.54
CA GLU A 374 3.73 16.42 -49.96
C GLU A 374 3.34 15.02 -50.45
N SER A 375 4.12 13.99 -50.08
CA SER A 375 3.79 12.60 -50.41
C SER A 375 2.49 12.14 -49.74
N LYS A 376 2.25 12.54 -48.48
CA LYS A 376 1.01 12.21 -47.74
C LYS A 376 -0.22 12.90 -48.35
N GLN A 377 -0.09 14.17 -48.72
CA GLN A 377 -1.16 14.90 -49.42
C GLN A 377 -1.48 14.26 -50.77
N THR A 378 -0.44 13.96 -51.54
CA THR A 378 -0.58 13.32 -52.86
C THR A 378 -1.21 11.94 -52.74
N TYR A 379 -0.84 11.15 -51.73
CA TYR A 379 -1.40 9.84 -51.45
C TYR A 379 -2.93 9.88 -51.32
N LEU A 380 -3.45 10.85 -50.56
CA LEU A 380 -4.88 11.05 -50.37
C LEU A 380 -5.57 11.60 -51.63
N LEU A 381 -4.93 12.53 -52.35
CA LEU A 381 -5.46 13.05 -53.62
C LEU A 381 -5.71 11.94 -54.65
N LEU A 382 -4.85 10.93 -54.69
CA LEU A 382 -5.01 9.81 -55.62
C LEU A 382 -6.32 9.05 -55.42
N LEU A 383 -6.93 9.06 -54.21
CA LEU A 383 -8.24 8.42 -53.97
C LEU A 383 -9.33 8.96 -54.92
N ALA A 384 -9.24 10.20 -55.39
CA ALA A 384 -10.18 10.74 -56.38
C ALA A 384 -10.16 10.00 -57.74
N LEU A 385 -9.10 9.23 -58.02
CA LEU A 385 -8.94 8.44 -59.25
C LEU A 385 -9.75 7.13 -59.23
N CYS A 386 -10.18 6.65 -58.06
CA CYS A 386 -10.91 5.38 -57.95
C CYS A 386 -12.42 5.52 -58.24
N VAL A 387 -12.95 6.74 -58.20
CA VAL A 387 -14.38 7.05 -58.43
C VAL A 387 -14.61 7.74 -59.78
N GLU A 388 -15.83 7.69 -60.29
CA GLU A 388 -16.19 8.37 -61.53
C GLU A 388 -16.20 9.89 -61.37
N ASN A 389 -16.89 10.38 -60.34
CA ASN A 389 -17.07 11.79 -59.98
C ASN A 389 -17.41 11.90 -58.47
N ALA A 390 -17.50 13.11 -57.93
CA ALA A 390 -17.83 13.35 -56.53
C ALA A 390 -19.27 12.92 -56.16
N ALA A 391 -20.16 12.80 -57.15
CA ALA A 391 -21.53 12.32 -56.94
C ALA A 391 -21.59 10.80 -56.66
N ALA A 392 -20.56 10.04 -57.05
CA ALA A 392 -20.46 8.61 -56.72
C ALA A 392 -20.11 8.34 -55.24
N LEU A 393 -19.74 9.37 -54.47
CA LEU A 393 -19.40 9.27 -53.05
C LEU A 393 -20.62 9.64 -52.19
N ASN A 394 -21.18 8.66 -51.48
CA ASN A 394 -22.25 8.86 -50.51
C ASN A 394 -21.73 9.50 -49.20
N GLY A 395 -22.64 9.72 -48.22
CA GLY A 395 -22.30 10.36 -46.94
C GLY A 395 -21.13 9.68 -46.20
N GLN A 396 -21.18 8.36 -46.01
CA GLN A 396 -20.15 7.59 -45.32
C GLN A 396 -18.80 7.61 -46.06
N ALA A 397 -18.80 7.50 -47.39
CA ALA A 397 -17.58 7.58 -48.18
C ALA A 397 -16.93 8.98 -48.09
N ARG A 398 -17.73 10.04 -48.06
CA ARG A 398 -17.24 11.41 -47.86
C ARG A 398 -16.67 11.62 -46.46
N GLU A 399 -17.33 11.08 -45.44
CA GLU A 399 -16.86 11.10 -44.05
C GLU A 399 -15.51 10.39 -43.90
N PHE A 400 -15.34 9.21 -44.49
CA PHE A 400 -14.06 8.50 -44.48
C PHE A 400 -12.92 9.31 -45.09
N ILE A 401 -13.16 10.01 -46.20
CA ILE A 401 -12.17 10.92 -46.82
C ILE A 401 -11.84 12.07 -45.87
N ALA A 402 -12.83 12.64 -45.19
CA ALA A 402 -12.62 13.72 -44.22
C ALA A 402 -11.74 13.24 -43.05
N LEU A 403 -12.01 12.06 -42.48
CA LEU A 403 -11.21 11.47 -41.39
C LEU A 403 -9.76 11.21 -41.81
N LEU A 404 -9.53 10.70 -43.04
CA LEU A 404 -8.18 10.54 -43.57
C LEU A 404 -7.45 11.89 -43.77
N ALA A 405 -8.17 12.92 -44.25
CA ALA A 405 -7.64 14.26 -44.42
C ALA A 405 -7.26 14.89 -43.08
N GLU A 406 -8.10 14.74 -42.05
CA GLU A 406 -7.81 15.17 -40.68
C GLU A 406 -6.61 14.44 -40.09
N LYS A 407 -6.55 13.11 -40.24
CA LYS A 407 -5.41 12.30 -39.80
C LYS A 407 -4.09 12.73 -40.44
N SER A 408 -4.12 13.19 -41.69
CA SER A 408 -2.92 13.73 -42.35
C SER A 408 -2.50 15.13 -41.88
N GLY A 409 -3.28 15.78 -41.02
CA GLY A 409 -3.08 17.18 -40.60
C GLY A 409 -3.51 18.21 -41.65
N HIS A 410 -4.21 17.79 -42.71
CA HIS A 410 -4.60 18.64 -43.84
C HIS A 410 -6.09 18.47 -44.18
N PRO A 411 -7.01 18.95 -43.32
CA PRO A 411 -8.46 18.83 -43.54
C PRO A 411 -8.93 19.49 -44.86
N GLN A 412 -8.16 20.45 -45.38
CA GLN A 412 -8.44 21.14 -46.64
C GLN A 412 -8.36 20.21 -47.87
N LEU A 413 -7.67 19.07 -47.75
CA LEU A 413 -7.60 18.06 -48.81
C LEU A 413 -8.97 17.46 -49.14
N TYR A 414 -9.91 17.43 -48.19
CA TYR A 414 -11.26 16.92 -48.44
C TYR A 414 -11.91 17.57 -49.67
N GLN A 415 -11.91 18.91 -49.72
CA GLN A 415 -12.48 19.66 -50.85
C GLN A 415 -11.67 19.46 -52.13
N GLN A 416 -10.34 19.33 -52.02
CA GLN A 416 -9.47 19.10 -53.17
C GLN A 416 -9.69 17.72 -53.80
N ILE A 417 -9.92 16.69 -52.98
CA ILE A 417 -10.23 15.32 -53.45
C ILE A 417 -11.57 15.32 -54.20
N LEU A 418 -12.61 15.99 -53.67
CA LEU A 418 -13.89 16.09 -54.36
C LEU A 418 -13.77 16.86 -55.69
N ALA A 419 -13.08 18.00 -55.70
CA ALA A 419 -12.85 18.78 -56.92
C ALA A 419 -12.05 17.98 -57.97
N LEU A 420 -11.02 17.25 -57.55
CA LEU A 420 -10.24 16.39 -58.43
C LEU A 420 -11.08 15.21 -58.96
N ALA A 421 -12.02 14.70 -58.16
CA ALA A 421 -12.91 13.62 -58.60
C ALA A 421 -13.79 14.06 -59.78
N ASP A 422 -14.19 15.32 -59.86
CA ASP A 422 -14.97 15.87 -60.98
C ASP A 422 -14.10 16.32 -62.17
N HIS A 423 -12.77 16.30 -62.05
CA HIS A 423 -11.88 16.81 -63.09
C HIS A 423 -11.80 15.83 -64.30
N PRO A 424 -12.12 16.29 -65.53
CA PRO A 424 -12.29 15.40 -66.70
C PRO A 424 -10.99 14.74 -67.18
N ARG A 425 -9.81 15.30 -66.84
CA ARG A 425 -8.49 14.75 -67.21
C ARG A 425 -7.71 14.14 -66.03
N LYS A 426 -8.33 13.98 -64.86
CA LYS A 426 -7.66 13.52 -63.62
C LYS A 426 -6.77 12.30 -63.79
N GLN A 427 -7.20 11.31 -64.59
CA GLN A 427 -6.43 10.08 -64.84
C GLN A 427 -5.16 10.33 -65.66
N MET A 428 -5.20 11.23 -66.65
CA MET A 428 -4.05 11.53 -67.49
C MET A 428 -3.03 12.40 -66.73
N ASP A 429 -3.53 13.37 -65.96
CA ASP A 429 -2.69 14.33 -65.24
C ASP A 429 -1.95 13.69 -64.05
N TYR A 430 -2.56 12.70 -63.38
CA TYR A 430 -1.99 12.06 -62.19
C TYR A 430 -1.39 10.66 -62.44
N GLN A 431 -1.34 10.18 -63.69
CA GLN A 431 -0.79 8.85 -63.98
C GLN A 431 0.67 8.69 -63.54
N GLN A 432 1.55 9.64 -63.92
CA GLN A 432 2.97 9.59 -63.57
C GLN A 432 3.18 9.80 -62.06
N VAL A 433 2.38 10.68 -61.46
CA VAL A 433 2.42 10.95 -60.01
C VAL A 433 2.08 9.68 -59.22
N MET A 434 1.04 8.96 -59.63
CA MET A 434 0.63 7.70 -59.00
C MET A 434 1.74 6.64 -59.09
N GLN A 435 2.38 6.48 -60.25
CA GLN A 435 3.46 5.51 -60.45
C GLN A 435 4.73 5.87 -59.65
N ALA A 436 5.02 7.16 -59.50
CA ALA A 436 6.17 7.63 -58.73
C ALA A 436 5.96 7.47 -57.22
N LEU A 437 4.73 7.70 -56.72
CA LEU A 437 4.43 7.62 -55.30
C LEU A 437 4.19 6.19 -54.81
N LEU A 438 3.46 5.38 -55.59
CA LEU A 438 3.14 3.98 -55.28
C LEU A 438 4.11 3.04 -56.01
N ASP A 439 5.39 3.23 -55.72
CA ASP A 439 6.53 2.59 -56.40
C ASP A 439 6.85 1.17 -55.89
N ASP A 440 6.50 0.85 -54.64
CA ASP A 440 6.64 -0.47 -54.03
C ASP A 440 5.30 -1.18 -53.78
N GLU A 441 5.36 -2.49 -53.54
CA GLU A 441 4.17 -3.32 -53.37
C GLU A 441 3.39 -2.99 -52.08
N ASP A 442 4.04 -2.63 -50.98
CA ASP A 442 3.35 -2.29 -49.72
C ASP A 442 2.51 -1.02 -49.91
N LYS A 443 3.07 0.01 -50.54
CA LYS A 443 2.32 1.24 -50.85
C LYS A 443 1.16 0.98 -51.81
N LYS A 444 1.38 0.20 -52.88
CA LYS A 444 0.32 -0.15 -53.85
C LYS A 444 -0.83 -0.86 -53.16
N TYR A 445 -0.54 -1.92 -52.39
CA TYR A 445 -1.57 -2.71 -51.72
C TYR A 445 -2.24 -1.96 -50.56
N THR A 446 -1.50 -1.14 -49.81
CA THR A 446 -2.08 -0.25 -48.79
C THR A 446 -3.08 0.70 -49.41
N TRP A 447 -2.67 1.40 -50.48
CA TRP A 447 -3.56 2.32 -51.20
C TRP A 447 -4.77 1.61 -51.81
N LEU A 448 -4.59 0.42 -52.38
CA LEU A 448 -5.71 -0.38 -52.90
C LEU A 448 -6.70 -0.78 -51.80
N LEU A 449 -6.23 -1.13 -50.59
CA LEU A 449 -7.10 -1.43 -49.46
C LEU A 449 -7.91 -0.20 -49.03
N ASP A 450 -7.28 0.97 -48.91
CA ASP A 450 -7.98 2.22 -48.58
C ASP A 450 -9.00 2.60 -49.67
N ALA A 451 -8.62 2.45 -50.95
CA ALA A 451 -9.50 2.72 -52.08
C ALA A 451 -10.67 1.73 -52.17
N PHE A 452 -10.44 0.44 -51.92
CA PHE A 452 -11.50 -0.57 -51.92
C PHE A 452 -12.42 -0.42 -50.72
N TYR A 453 -11.90 -0.03 -49.56
CA TYR A 453 -12.72 0.29 -48.39
C TYR A 453 -13.61 1.50 -48.68
N LEU A 454 -13.05 2.56 -49.28
CA LEU A 454 -13.81 3.74 -49.74
C LEU A 454 -14.94 3.36 -50.70
N LEU A 455 -14.65 2.52 -51.71
CA LEU A 455 -15.68 2.06 -52.66
C LEU A 455 -16.75 1.17 -51.99
N THR A 456 -16.35 0.37 -51.00
CA THR A 456 -17.27 -0.45 -50.21
C THR A 456 -18.24 0.43 -49.42
N LEU A 457 -17.73 1.48 -48.75
CA LEU A 457 -18.56 2.48 -48.08
C LEU A 457 -19.47 3.23 -49.06
N ALA A 458 -18.95 3.55 -50.25
CA ALA A 458 -19.71 4.21 -51.32
C ALA A 458 -20.76 3.31 -52.00
N GLN A 459 -20.83 2.03 -51.63
CA GLN A 459 -21.68 1.00 -52.27
C GLN A 459 -21.40 0.86 -53.77
N GLN A 460 -20.15 1.06 -54.19
CA GLN A 460 -19.70 0.92 -55.57
C GLN A 460 -18.96 -0.41 -55.76
N PRO A 461 -19.08 -1.05 -56.94
CA PRO A 461 -18.34 -2.28 -57.21
C PRO A 461 -16.84 -2.00 -57.25
N ILE A 462 -16.06 -2.76 -56.45
CA ILE A 462 -14.60 -2.70 -56.47
C ILE A 462 -14.02 -3.06 -57.85
N GLU A 463 -14.74 -3.81 -58.68
CA GLU A 463 -14.37 -4.12 -60.06
C GLU A 463 -14.82 -3.07 -61.10
N SER A 464 -14.78 -1.79 -60.73
CA SER A 464 -15.17 -0.68 -61.62
C SER A 464 -14.16 -0.47 -62.77
N PRO A 465 -14.57 0.16 -63.90
CA PRO A 465 -13.65 0.53 -64.98
C PRO A 465 -12.50 1.44 -64.51
N LYS A 466 -12.74 2.28 -63.50
CA LYS A 466 -11.73 3.18 -62.92
C LYS A 466 -10.68 2.40 -62.14
N ILE A 467 -11.09 1.43 -61.32
CA ILE A 467 -10.16 0.52 -60.64
C ILE A 467 -9.38 -0.35 -61.64
N LYS A 468 -10.03 -0.86 -62.70
CA LYS A 468 -9.33 -1.62 -63.75
C LYS A 468 -8.21 -0.79 -64.41
N TRP A 469 -8.45 0.51 -64.63
CA TRP A 469 -7.41 1.44 -65.10
C TRP A 469 -6.28 1.58 -64.07
N VAL A 470 -6.60 1.83 -62.79
CA VAL A 470 -5.59 1.97 -61.72
C VAL A 470 -4.71 0.71 -61.62
N ILE A 471 -5.33 -0.48 -61.60
CA ILE A 471 -4.62 -1.76 -61.59
C ILE A 471 -3.74 -1.91 -62.84
N GLY A 472 -4.23 -1.50 -64.02
CA GLY A 472 -3.46 -1.53 -65.26
C GLY A 472 -2.22 -0.63 -65.26
N VAL A 473 -2.30 0.51 -64.55
CA VAL A 473 -1.18 1.45 -64.39
C VAL A 473 -0.19 1.00 -63.33
N LEU A 474 -0.67 0.55 -62.16
CA LEU A 474 0.17 0.15 -61.01
C LEU A 474 0.78 -1.25 -61.15
N LYS A 475 0.07 -2.15 -61.85
CA LYS A 475 0.43 -3.57 -62.04
C LYS A 475 0.90 -4.26 -60.75
N PRO A 476 0.07 -4.28 -59.68
CA PRO A 476 0.40 -4.96 -58.43
C PRO A 476 0.67 -6.45 -58.66
N ALA A 477 1.75 -6.96 -58.07
CA ALA A 477 2.20 -8.32 -58.27
C ALA A 477 1.27 -9.32 -57.58
N GLN A 478 0.88 -10.41 -58.27
CA GLN A 478 0.01 -11.47 -57.73
C GLN A 478 -1.39 -11.02 -57.26
N LEU A 479 -1.91 -9.89 -57.76
CA LEU A 479 -3.22 -9.38 -57.35
C LEU A 479 -4.34 -10.43 -57.43
N LYS A 480 -4.35 -11.26 -58.48
CA LYS A 480 -5.37 -12.32 -58.65
C LYS A 480 -5.35 -13.34 -57.50
N GLU A 481 -4.17 -13.63 -56.96
CA GLU A 481 -3.99 -14.56 -55.83
C GLU A 481 -4.39 -13.88 -54.51
N CYS A 482 -4.08 -12.60 -54.33
CA CYS A 482 -4.37 -11.84 -53.11
C CYS A 482 -5.82 -11.30 -53.04
N LEU A 483 -6.53 -11.16 -54.17
CA LEU A 483 -7.86 -10.54 -54.24
C LEU A 483 -8.88 -11.17 -53.28
N PRO A 484 -8.97 -12.50 -53.12
CA PRO A 484 -9.88 -13.10 -52.15
C PRO A 484 -9.57 -12.69 -50.71
N ASP A 485 -8.29 -12.67 -50.33
CA ASP A 485 -7.87 -12.27 -48.98
C ASP A 485 -8.11 -10.77 -48.75
N LEU A 486 -7.90 -9.91 -49.76
CA LEU A 486 -8.24 -8.47 -49.71
C LEU A 486 -9.74 -8.26 -49.49
N GLN A 487 -10.59 -8.94 -50.26
CA GLN A 487 -12.05 -8.88 -50.12
C GLN A 487 -12.51 -9.33 -48.73
N LEU A 488 -11.90 -10.39 -48.19
CA LEU A 488 -12.21 -10.89 -46.87
C LEU A 488 -11.86 -9.87 -45.78
N VAL A 489 -10.70 -9.21 -45.85
CA VAL A 489 -10.30 -8.16 -44.89
C VAL A 489 -11.24 -6.95 -44.96
N LEU A 490 -11.78 -6.62 -46.13
CA LEU A 490 -12.67 -5.47 -46.32
C LEU A 490 -14.09 -5.69 -45.79
N GLY A 491 -14.67 -6.87 -46.03
CA GLY A 491 -16.11 -7.12 -45.78
C GLY A 491 -16.46 -8.41 -45.03
N GLY A 492 -15.47 -9.23 -44.65
CA GLY A 492 -15.71 -10.50 -43.96
C GLY A 492 -16.30 -10.30 -42.56
N GLY A 493 -17.37 -11.04 -42.24
CA GLY A 493 -18.02 -11.01 -40.92
C GLY A 493 -17.34 -11.91 -39.87
N ASP A 494 -16.65 -12.97 -40.29
CA ASP A 494 -15.87 -13.83 -39.39
C ASP A 494 -14.48 -13.22 -39.15
N THR A 495 -14.26 -12.73 -37.93
CA THR A 495 -13.01 -12.10 -37.50
C THR A 495 -11.81 -13.05 -37.55
N SER A 496 -12.01 -14.36 -37.39
CA SER A 496 -10.92 -15.33 -37.48
C SER A 496 -10.45 -15.48 -38.93
N ALA A 497 -11.40 -15.60 -39.85
CA ALA A 497 -11.12 -15.65 -41.28
C ALA A 497 -10.44 -14.35 -41.76
N VAL A 498 -10.92 -13.19 -41.28
CA VAL A 498 -10.30 -11.88 -41.55
C VAL A 498 -8.85 -11.83 -41.09
N LEU A 499 -8.53 -12.31 -39.88
CA LEU A 499 -7.16 -12.31 -39.38
C LEU A 499 -6.24 -13.25 -40.16
N ASP A 500 -6.74 -14.43 -40.54
CA ASP A 500 -5.96 -15.37 -41.36
C ASP A 500 -5.65 -14.78 -42.75
N ALA A 501 -6.60 -14.05 -43.36
CA ALA A 501 -6.34 -13.31 -44.59
C ALA A 501 -5.34 -12.16 -44.37
N ALA A 502 -5.46 -11.41 -43.27
CA ALA A 502 -4.51 -10.36 -42.92
C ALA A 502 -3.07 -10.90 -42.75
N ILE A 503 -2.89 -12.05 -42.09
CA ILE A 503 -1.59 -12.72 -41.93
C ILE A 503 -1.00 -13.12 -43.29
N LYS A 504 -1.82 -13.61 -44.23
CA LYS A 504 -1.33 -13.91 -45.60
C LYS A 504 -0.91 -12.65 -46.36
N LEU A 505 -1.65 -11.55 -46.17
CA LEU A 505 -1.35 -10.26 -46.79
C LEU A 505 -0.14 -9.56 -46.17
N GLN A 506 0.27 -9.91 -44.95
CA GLN A 506 1.35 -9.26 -44.23
C GLN A 506 2.69 -9.24 -44.98
N ALA A 507 2.99 -10.27 -45.78
CA ALA A 507 4.19 -10.34 -46.60
C ALA A 507 4.19 -9.33 -47.77
N ARG A 508 3.01 -8.79 -48.11
CA ARG A 508 2.80 -7.85 -49.22
C ARG A 508 2.52 -6.45 -48.73
N THR A 509 1.76 -6.31 -47.65
CA THR A 509 1.38 -5.00 -47.13
C THR A 509 1.12 -4.96 -45.64
N GLN A 510 1.34 -3.81 -45.02
CA GLN A 510 0.88 -3.49 -43.67
C GLN A 510 -0.50 -2.81 -43.66
N GLY A 511 -1.02 -2.40 -44.82
CA GLY A 511 -2.29 -1.66 -44.94
C GLY A 511 -3.52 -2.39 -44.42
N TRP A 512 -3.47 -3.72 -44.28
CA TRP A 512 -4.56 -4.48 -43.65
C TRP A 512 -4.81 -4.02 -42.20
N LYS A 513 -3.78 -3.52 -41.50
CA LYS A 513 -3.91 -2.94 -40.14
C LYS A 513 -4.79 -1.71 -40.14
N ASN A 514 -4.75 -0.90 -41.20
CA ASN A 514 -5.60 0.28 -41.32
C ASN A 514 -7.06 -0.14 -41.43
N VAL A 515 -7.37 -1.13 -42.30
CA VAL A 515 -8.74 -1.63 -42.47
C VAL A 515 -9.29 -2.27 -41.18
N VAL A 516 -8.46 -3.01 -40.45
CA VAL A 516 -8.83 -3.54 -39.12
C VAL A 516 -9.25 -2.40 -38.17
N ARG A 517 -8.54 -1.27 -38.20
CA ARG A 517 -8.83 -0.09 -37.36
C ARG A 517 -10.08 0.65 -37.84
N TYR A 518 -10.22 0.88 -39.14
CA TYR A 518 -11.41 1.54 -39.71
C TYR A 518 -12.70 0.79 -39.37
N ARG A 519 -12.59 -0.54 -39.24
CA ARG A 519 -13.70 -1.44 -38.90
C ARG A 519 -13.80 -1.76 -37.41
N GLU A 520 -12.90 -1.24 -36.56
CA GLU A 520 -12.77 -1.55 -35.13
C GLU A 520 -12.85 -3.05 -34.79
N LEU A 521 -12.23 -3.90 -35.63
CA LEU A 521 -12.36 -5.35 -35.45
C LEU A 521 -11.67 -5.82 -34.16
N ARG A 522 -12.38 -6.70 -33.44
CA ARG A 522 -11.87 -7.38 -32.25
C ARG A 522 -11.69 -8.87 -32.53
N PHE A 523 -10.56 -9.41 -32.09
CA PHE A 523 -10.16 -10.80 -32.36
C PHE A 523 -10.24 -11.69 -31.11
N THR A 524 -11.14 -11.37 -30.17
CA THR A 524 -11.30 -12.10 -28.90
C THR A 524 -11.42 -13.61 -29.09
N PRO A 525 -12.28 -14.14 -29.99
CA PRO A 525 -12.43 -15.60 -30.14
C PRO A 525 -11.16 -16.30 -30.62
N TYR A 526 -10.33 -15.62 -31.43
CA TYR A 526 -9.12 -16.19 -32.01
C TYR A 526 -8.03 -16.46 -30.95
N PHE A 527 -7.88 -15.54 -29.99
CA PHE A 527 -6.80 -15.60 -29.00
C PHE A 527 -7.24 -16.13 -27.62
N ALA A 528 -8.54 -16.15 -27.32
CA ALA A 528 -9.08 -16.46 -25.99
C ALA A 528 -8.55 -17.77 -25.39
N GLU A 529 -8.53 -18.86 -26.16
CA GLU A 529 -8.06 -20.16 -25.67
C GLU A 529 -6.56 -20.16 -25.34
N THR A 530 -5.74 -19.46 -26.14
CA THR A 530 -4.29 -19.36 -25.87
C THR A 530 -4.03 -18.50 -24.64
N ILE A 531 -4.73 -17.37 -24.50
CA ILE A 531 -4.66 -16.48 -23.31
C ILE A 531 -5.06 -17.26 -22.06
N LYS A 532 -6.15 -18.04 -22.10
CA LYS A 532 -6.60 -18.88 -20.99
C LYS A 532 -5.55 -19.91 -20.56
N ARG A 533 -4.90 -20.56 -21.52
CA ARG A 533 -3.82 -21.53 -21.25
C ARG A 533 -2.59 -20.87 -20.65
N LEU A 534 -2.20 -19.68 -21.12
CA LEU A 534 -1.12 -18.89 -20.52
C LEU A 534 -1.45 -18.53 -19.06
N GLY A 535 -2.66 -18.06 -18.79
CA GLY A 535 -3.10 -17.75 -17.42
C GLY A 535 -3.06 -18.99 -16.50
N SER A 536 -3.45 -20.16 -17.02
CA SER A 536 -3.35 -21.42 -16.26
C SER A 536 -1.90 -21.84 -16.00
N ALA A 537 -1.01 -21.66 -16.97
CA ALA A 537 0.42 -21.94 -16.84
C ALA A 537 1.12 -21.01 -15.83
N SER A 538 0.84 -19.71 -15.93
CA SER A 538 1.28 -18.66 -14.99
C SER A 538 0.81 -18.99 -13.56
N TRP A 539 -0.46 -19.36 -13.40
CA TRP A 539 -1.03 -19.72 -12.10
C TRP A 539 -0.39 -20.99 -11.51
N ALA A 540 -0.09 -21.98 -12.34
CA ALA A 540 0.60 -23.20 -11.89
C ALA A 540 2.00 -22.91 -11.35
N ALA A 541 2.79 -22.07 -12.05
CA ALA A 541 4.10 -21.63 -11.58
C ALA A 541 4.00 -20.80 -10.29
N THR A 542 3.06 -19.86 -10.24
CA THR A 542 2.79 -19.03 -9.06
C THR A 542 2.44 -19.88 -7.83
N ARG A 543 1.61 -20.92 -8.00
CA ARG A 543 1.25 -21.85 -6.92
C ARG A 543 2.46 -22.59 -6.37
N LEU A 544 3.42 -22.97 -7.22
CA LEU A 544 4.66 -23.61 -6.78
C LEU A 544 5.58 -22.65 -6.04
N ILE A 545 5.73 -21.42 -6.53
CA ILE A 545 6.48 -20.36 -5.82
C ILE A 545 5.89 -20.13 -4.42
N MET A 546 4.56 -20.05 -4.32
CA MET A 546 3.88 -19.93 -3.02
C MET A 546 4.16 -21.12 -2.09
N GLY A 547 4.15 -22.36 -2.60
CA GLY A 547 4.52 -23.54 -1.81
C GLY A 547 6.00 -23.59 -1.41
N MET A 548 6.88 -23.06 -2.27
CA MET A 548 8.31 -22.94 -1.99
C MET A 548 8.59 -21.95 -0.84
N ASN A 549 7.80 -20.89 -0.66
CA ASN A 549 7.96 -19.98 0.49
C ASN A 549 7.86 -20.71 1.85
N GLU A 550 7.05 -21.77 1.95
CA GLU A 550 7.00 -22.60 3.17
C GLU A 550 8.29 -23.40 3.38
N VAL A 551 8.88 -23.91 2.29
CA VAL A 551 10.16 -24.61 2.32
C VAL A 551 11.29 -23.67 2.75
N TYR A 552 11.26 -22.41 2.28
CA TYR A 552 12.19 -21.37 2.70
C TYR A 552 12.02 -21.00 4.18
N GLY A 553 10.78 -20.79 4.64
CA GLY A 553 10.48 -20.51 6.05
C GLY A 553 11.02 -21.59 6.99
N LYS A 554 10.74 -22.86 6.69
CA LYS A 554 11.27 -24.02 7.45
C LYS A 554 12.79 -24.06 7.48
N ALA A 555 13.46 -23.67 6.39
CA ALA A 555 14.92 -23.61 6.37
C ALA A 555 15.48 -22.51 7.27
N MET A 556 14.82 -21.34 7.30
CA MET A 556 15.26 -20.19 8.08
C MET A 556 14.99 -20.35 9.58
N GLU A 557 13.96 -21.10 9.98
CA GLU A 557 13.69 -21.48 11.37
C GLU A 557 14.86 -22.26 12.02
N HIS A 558 15.66 -22.93 11.20
CA HIS A 558 16.84 -23.65 11.61
C HIS A 558 18.14 -22.95 11.18
N SER A 559 18.10 -21.63 10.92
CA SER A 559 19.28 -20.86 10.47
C SER A 559 20.36 -20.75 11.54
N VAL A 560 19.98 -20.56 12.80
CA VAL A 560 20.92 -20.36 13.91
C VAL A 560 20.71 -21.44 14.98
N TYR A 561 21.79 -22.12 15.34
CA TYR A 561 21.82 -23.07 16.45
C TYR A 561 22.52 -22.40 17.65
N PHE A 562 21.82 -22.30 18.79
CA PHE A 562 22.39 -21.83 20.06
C PHE A 562 22.62 -23.04 20.98
N SER A 563 23.87 -23.26 21.39
CA SER A 563 24.20 -24.19 22.48
C SER A 563 23.90 -23.52 23.83
N PHE A 564 23.23 -24.25 24.74
CA PHE A 564 22.76 -23.72 26.01
C PHE A 564 23.63 -24.17 27.20
N SER A 565 24.84 -24.71 26.98
CA SER A 565 25.60 -25.34 28.07
C SER A 565 26.69 -24.48 28.70
N ASP A 566 26.63 -24.39 30.04
CA ASP A 566 27.74 -24.02 30.94
C ASP A 566 28.54 -25.27 31.39
N GLY A 567 28.45 -26.40 30.68
CA GLY A 567 29.28 -27.60 30.88
C GLY A 567 28.74 -28.72 31.79
N GLY A 568 27.45 -28.74 32.12
CA GLY A 568 26.81 -29.81 32.91
C GLY A 568 26.52 -31.11 32.12
N LEU A 569 26.53 -32.27 32.82
CA LEU A 569 26.30 -33.58 32.21
C LEU A 569 24.86 -33.77 31.68
N LEU A 570 23.88 -33.14 32.35
CA LEU A 570 22.48 -33.06 31.86
C LEU A 570 22.31 -32.07 30.69
N ASP A 571 23.14 -31.02 30.65
CA ASP A 571 23.12 -30.01 29.57
C ASP A 571 23.71 -30.57 28.26
N SER A 572 24.65 -31.52 28.35
CA SER A 572 25.19 -32.21 27.17
C SER A 572 24.17 -33.10 26.44
N LEU A 573 23.13 -33.57 27.15
CA LEU A 573 22.04 -34.37 26.56
C LEU A 573 20.98 -33.48 25.92
N THR A 574 20.69 -32.31 26.50
CA THR A 574 19.78 -31.31 25.93
C THR A 574 20.39 -30.64 24.70
N ASP A 575 21.69 -30.33 24.71
CA ASP A 575 22.39 -29.78 23.53
C ASP A 575 22.47 -30.79 22.38
N LYS A 576 22.77 -32.07 22.64
CA LYS A 576 22.73 -33.10 21.58
C LYS A 576 21.33 -33.30 21.01
N ALA A 577 20.29 -33.22 21.85
CA ALA A 577 18.91 -33.28 21.40
C ALA A 577 18.53 -32.05 20.55
N ALA A 578 18.94 -30.84 20.96
CA ALA A 578 18.72 -29.61 20.22
C ALA A 578 19.46 -29.59 18.86
N ALA A 579 20.72 -30.04 18.82
CA ALA A 579 21.49 -30.19 17.60
C ALA A 579 20.87 -31.21 16.63
N ALA A 580 20.38 -32.33 17.15
CA ALA A 580 19.68 -33.34 16.35
C ALA A 580 18.35 -32.81 15.77
N VAL A 581 17.60 -32.03 16.55
CA VAL A 581 16.36 -31.38 16.08
C VAL A 581 16.65 -30.35 14.99
N CYS A 582 17.67 -29.50 15.18
CA CYS A 582 18.12 -28.54 14.17
C CYS A 582 18.54 -29.25 12.88
N SER A 583 19.37 -30.30 12.99
CA SER A 583 19.85 -31.04 11.84
C SER A 583 18.73 -31.78 11.08
N GLN A 584 17.77 -32.35 11.82
CA GLN A 584 16.59 -33.00 11.23
C GLN A 584 15.67 -31.98 10.55
N GLY A 585 15.51 -30.79 11.13
CA GLY A 585 14.77 -29.68 10.53
C GLY A 585 15.40 -29.20 9.21
N ARG A 586 16.72 -28.96 9.22
CA ARG A 586 17.51 -28.65 8.02
C ARG A 586 17.39 -29.73 6.94
N LYS A 587 17.45 -31.00 7.33
CA LYS A 587 17.28 -32.15 6.43
C LYS A 587 15.89 -32.17 5.79
N SER A 588 14.86 -31.91 6.57
CA SER A 588 13.48 -31.83 6.10
C SER A 588 13.29 -30.68 5.11
N ALA A 589 13.86 -29.50 5.38
CA ALA A 589 13.82 -28.36 4.48
C ALA A 589 14.56 -28.63 3.16
N LEU A 590 15.74 -29.27 3.21
CA LEU A 590 16.48 -29.68 2.01
C LEU A 590 15.70 -30.72 1.19
N SER A 591 15.04 -31.69 1.84
CA SER A 591 14.17 -32.64 1.17
C SER A 591 13.00 -31.95 0.47
N GLY A 592 12.36 -30.99 1.15
CA GLY A 592 11.29 -30.18 0.57
C GLY A 592 11.76 -29.35 -0.63
N LEU A 593 12.98 -28.80 -0.58
CA LEU A 593 13.57 -28.07 -1.70
C LEU A 593 13.84 -28.98 -2.90
N ASN A 594 14.32 -30.21 -2.67
CA ASN A 594 14.54 -31.20 -3.73
C ASN A 594 13.25 -31.74 -4.35
N GLU A 595 12.17 -31.84 -3.56
CA GLU A 595 10.84 -32.15 -4.07
C GLU A 595 10.30 -30.99 -4.90
N ALA A 596 10.37 -29.75 -4.38
CA ALA A 596 9.97 -28.55 -5.10
C ALA A 596 10.73 -28.38 -6.42
N ARG A 597 12.03 -28.69 -6.45
CA ARG A 597 12.86 -28.71 -7.67
C ARG A 597 12.28 -29.65 -8.74
N LYS A 598 11.95 -30.90 -8.36
CA LYS A 598 11.38 -31.91 -9.28
C LYS A 598 10.01 -31.46 -9.79
N THR A 599 9.17 -30.92 -8.91
CA THR A 599 7.83 -30.43 -9.27
C THR A 599 7.91 -29.18 -10.15
N ALA A 600 8.86 -28.28 -9.89
CA ALA A 600 9.11 -27.11 -10.74
C ALA A 600 9.56 -27.52 -12.14
N GLU A 601 10.50 -28.46 -12.26
CA GLU A 601 10.96 -29.00 -13.55
C GLU A 601 9.82 -29.66 -14.34
N ALA A 602 8.96 -30.44 -13.65
CA ALA A 602 7.78 -31.05 -14.24
C ALA A 602 6.75 -30.00 -14.71
N CYS A 603 6.47 -29.00 -13.88
CA CYS A 603 5.52 -27.92 -14.18
C CYS A 603 5.96 -27.08 -15.39
N LEU A 604 7.24 -26.69 -15.43
CA LEU A 604 7.79 -25.97 -16.58
C LEU A 604 7.68 -26.80 -17.86
N SER A 605 7.99 -28.11 -17.79
CA SER A 605 7.89 -29.01 -18.93
C SER A 605 6.46 -29.21 -19.42
N GLU A 606 5.49 -29.37 -18.51
CA GLU A 606 4.07 -29.56 -18.82
C GLU A 606 3.49 -28.33 -19.53
N HIS A 607 3.79 -27.14 -19.01
CA HIS A 607 3.16 -25.89 -19.45
C HIS A 607 3.94 -25.14 -20.54
N GLN A 608 5.16 -25.57 -20.90
CA GLN A 608 5.96 -24.96 -21.97
C GLN A 608 5.20 -24.88 -23.31
N SER A 609 4.33 -25.85 -23.58
CA SER A 609 3.53 -25.89 -24.81
C SER A 609 2.58 -24.69 -24.94
N ALA A 610 2.10 -24.13 -23.83
CA ALA A 610 1.23 -22.95 -23.83
C ALA A 610 1.99 -21.71 -24.32
N LEU A 611 3.18 -21.46 -23.75
CA LEU A 611 4.06 -20.36 -24.18
C LEU A 611 4.53 -20.54 -25.62
N SER A 612 4.91 -21.76 -26.02
CA SER A 612 5.30 -22.06 -27.40
C SER A 612 4.17 -21.77 -28.40
N LYS A 613 2.93 -22.13 -28.08
CA LYS A 613 1.75 -21.81 -28.90
C LYS A 613 1.53 -20.30 -29.01
N ALA A 614 1.65 -19.57 -27.90
CA ALA A 614 1.53 -18.11 -27.90
C ALA A 614 2.62 -17.45 -28.74
N ASN A 615 3.88 -17.84 -28.54
CA ASN A 615 5.03 -17.36 -29.33
C ASN A 615 4.87 -17.68 -30.82
N GLY A 616 4.26 -18.82 -31.17
CA GLY A 616 3.90 -19.14 -32.56
C GLY A 616 2.89 -18.16 -33.16
N MET A 617 1.91 -17.68 -32.39
CA MET A 617 0.96 -16.66 -32.83
C MET A 617 1.61 -15.26 -32.90
N ILE A 618 2.45 -14.92 -31.92
CA ILE A 618 3.14 -13.63 -31.83
C ILE A 618 4.16 -13.46 -32.96
N SER A 619 4.96 -14.50 -33.22
CA SER A 619 5.98 -14.48 -34.29
C SER A 619 5.37 -14.38 -35.69
N ARG A 620 4.20 -14.99 -35.93
CA ARG A 620 3.46 -14.83 -37.20
C ARG A 620 3.11 -13.37 -37.51
N LEU A 621 2.99 -12.53 -36.48
CA LEU A 621 2.68 -11.11 -36.59
C LEU A 621 3.95 -10.22 -36.50
N ASN A 622 5.14 -10.79 -36.72
CA ASN A 622 6.44 -10.11 -36.70
C ASN A 622 6.79 -9.41 -35.37
N VAL A 623 6.25 -9.90 -34.25
CA VAL A 623 6.67 -9.46 -32.90
C VAL A 623 7.66 -10.48 -32.33
N ALA A 624 8.68 -10.00 -31.61
CA ALA A 624 9.69 -10.86 -31.00
C ALA A 624 9.06 -11.80 -29.95
N MET A 625 9.60 -13.01 -29.86
CA MET A 625 9.13 -14.05 -28.94
C MET A 625 9.59 -13.76 -27.50
N PHE A 626 8.82 -14.23 -26.54
CA PHE A 626 9.16 -14.17 -25.12
C PHE A 626 9.90 -15.44 -24.71
N ASP A 627 11.11 -15.29 -24.17
CA ASP A 627 11.97 -16.40 -23.75
C ASP A 627 12.49 -16.18 -22.33
N PHE A 628 12.88 -17.25 -21.66
CA PHE A 628 13.31 -17.23 -20.26
C PHE A 628 14.36 -18.31 -19.97
N ASP A 629 15.18 -18.07 -18.94
CA ASP A 629 16.11 -19.10 -18.48
C ASP A 629 15.35 -20.18 -17.70
N ARG A 630 15.29 -21.37 -18.29
CA ARG A 630 14.62 -22.54 -17.72
C ARG A 630 15.53 -23.44 -16.88
N THR A 631 16.76 -23.01 -16.61
CA THR A 631 17.79 -23.85 -16.01
C THR A 631 17.49 -24.14 -14.55
N ILE A 632 16.92 -25.31 -14.28
CA ILE A 632 16.84 -25.91 -12.94
C ILE A 632 17.88 -27.05 -12.88
N PRO A 633 18.71 -27.12 -11.83
CA PRO A 633 19.67 -28.23 -11.67
C PRO A 633 18.97 -29.60 -11.66
N TYR A 634 19.55 -30.57 -12.37
CA TYR A 634 19.00 -31.92 -12.48
C TYR A 634 19.24 -32.77 -11.22
N SER A 635 20.39 -32.59 -10.58
CA SER A 635 20.76 -33.31 -9.36
C SER A 635 20.09 -32.70 -8.13
N ASP A 636 19.74 -33.55 -7.18
CA ASP A 636 19.29 -33.10 -5.86
C ASP A 636 20.40 -32.30 -5.16
N PHE A 637 20.02 -31.18 -4.55
CA PHE A 637 20.89 -30.34 -3.75
C PHE A 637 21.42 -31.13 -2.55
N GLN A 638 22.73 -31.05 -2.35
CA GLN A 638 23.41 -31.59 -1.16
C GLN A 638 23.98 -30.41 -0.38
N LEU A 639 23.38 -30.12 0.76
CA LEU A 639 23.84 -29.10 1.71
C LEU A 639 24.20 -29.79 3.03
N ASP A 640 25.21 -29.28 3.73
CA ASP A 640 25.51 -29.73 5.09
C ASP A 640 24.36 -29.32 6.01
N ASN A 641 23.58 -30.30 6.45
CA ASN A 641 22.46 -30.09 7.34
C ASN A 641 22.85 -30.28 8.82
N SER A 642 24.14 -30.35 9.16
CA SER A 642 24.62 -30.40 10.55
C SER A 642 24.20 -29.14 11.32
N ALA A 643 24.15 -29.20 12.65
CA ALA A 643 23.89 -28.02 13.49
C ALA A 643 25.09 -27.05 13.52
N ASP A 644 26.28 -27.52 13.13
CA ASP A 644 27.54 -26.77 13.14
C ASP A 644 27.73 -25.91 11.87
N ASN A 645 26.86 -26.05 10.87
CA ASN A 645 26.87 -25.21 9.68
C ASN A 645 26.28 -23.81 9.99
N GLU A 646 27.13 -22.84 10.30
CA GLU A 646 26.75 -21.45 10.59
C GLU A 646 26.24 -20.71 9.33
N ASP A 647 26.67 -21.13 8.14
CA ASP A 647 26.33 -20.51 6.84
C ASP A 647 25.07 -21.12 6.18
N TRP A 648 24.31 -21.92 6.92
CA TRP A 648 23.14 -22.64 6.40
C TRP A 648 22.15 -21.75 5.66
N SER A 649 21.85 -20.55 6.19
CA SER A 649 20.88 -19.63 5.58
C SER A 649 21.32 -19.16 4.20
N GLU A 650 22.59 -18.81 4.03
CA GLU A 650 23.13 -18.33 2.76
C GLU A 650 23.19 -19.47 1.74
N HIS A 651 23.72 -20.63 2.16
CA HIS A 651 23.80 -21.81 1.31
C HIS A 651 22.42 -22.29 0.83
N PHE A 652 21.43 -22.33 1.74
CA PHE A 652 20.06 -22.71 1.40
C PHE A 652 19.41 -21.69 0.47
N GLN A 653 19.55 -20.39 0.75
CA GLN A 653 18.98 -19.33 -0.08
C GLN A 653 19.52 -19.37 -1.51
N ARG A 654 20.80 -19.70 -1.69
CA ARG A 654 21.40 -19.85 -3.02
C ARG A 654 20.75 -20.99 -3.81
N CYS A 655 20.56 -22.16 -3.23
CA CYS A 655 19.88 -23.29 -3.88
C CYS A 655 18.40 -23.01 -4.11
N TYR A 656 17.75 -22.33 -3.18
CA TYR A 656 16.35 -21.90 -3.30
C TYR A 656 16.12 -21.03 -4.55
N ARG A 657 16.96 -19.99 -4.74
CA ARG A 657 16.87 -19.08 -5.91
C ARG A 657 17.09 -19.78 -7.25
N GLN A 658 17.82 -20.90 -7.28
CA GLN A 658 18.01 -21.69 -8.51
C GLN A 658 16.75 -22.42 -8.97
N VAL A 659 15.74 -22.55 -8.10
CA VAL A 659 14.43 -23.14 -8.45
C VAL A 659 13.38 -22.04 -8.61
N GLU A 660 13.39 -21.02 -7.75
CA GLU A 660 12.43 -19.90 -7.79
C GLU A 660 12.62 -19.04 -9.04
N GLY A 661 13.87 -18.67 -9.37
CA GLY A 661 14.16 -17.77 -10.48
C GLY A 661 13.58 -18.23 -11.83
N PRO A 662 13.77 -19.49 -12.26
CA PRO A 662 13.16 -20.02 -13.47
C PRO A 662 11.62 -20.02 -13.46
N LEU A 663 10.99 -20.26 -12.29
CA LEU A 663 9.52 -20.22 -12.16
C LEU A 663 8.98 -18.78 -12.27
N GLU A 664 9.63 -17.82 -11.61
CA GLU A 664 9.28 -16.40 -11.71
C GLU A 664 9.45 -15.89 -13.15
N ALA A 665 10.56 -16.26 -13.79
CA ALA A 665 10.84 -15.89 -15.17
C ALA A 665 9.78 -16.48 -16.12
N PHE A 666 9.40 -17.76 -15.93
CA PHE A 666 8.34 -18.39 -16.71
C PHE A 666 6.98 -17.70 -16.51
N ASN A 667 6.63 -17.37 -15.26
CA ASN A 667 5.41 -16.64 -14.95
C ASN A 667 5.36 -15.30 -15.69
N GLN A 668 6.44 -14.51 -15.56
CA GLN A 668 6.56 -13.21 -16.20
C GLN A 668 6.42 -13.29 -17.73
N VAL A 669 7.05 -14.26 -18.38
CA VAL A 669 6.94 -14.38 -19.85
C VAL A 669 5.56 -14.87 -20.29
N CYS A 670 4.84 -15.63 -19.46
CA CYS A 670 3.46 -16.01 -19.75
C CYS A 670 2.51 -14.79 -19.66
N ASP A 671 2.71 -13.94 -18.66
CA ASP A 671 1.96 -12.70 -18.49
C ASP A 671 2.29 -11.71 -19.61
N ASP A 672 3.57 -11.52 -19.94
CA ASP A 672 4.02 -10.65 -21.04
C ASP A 672 3.46 -11.13 -22.40
N ALA A 673 3.47 -12.45 -22.65
CA ALA A 673 2.87 -13.03 -23.85
C ALA A 673 1.34 -12.85 -23.87
N SER A 674 0.68 -12.98 -22.73
CA SER A 674 -0.77 -12.75 -22.59
C SER A 674 -1.14 -11.30 -22.85
N GLU A 675 -0.38 -10.34 -22.30
CA GLU A 675 -0.55 -8.91 -22.57
C GLU A 675 -0.34 -8.59 -24.05
N GLN A 676 0.67 -9.19 -24.69
CA GLN A 676 0.93 -9.02 -26.11
C GLN A 676 -0.23 -9.52 -26.98
N LEU A 677 -0.79 -10.70 -26.65
CA LEU A 677 -2.00 -11.20 -27.31
C LEU A 677 -3.20 -10.29 -27.03
N GLY A 678 -3.27 -9.67 -25.84
CA GLY A 678 -4.27 -8.68 -25.48
C GLY A 678 -4.26 -7.45 -26.41
N PHE A 679 -3.10 -6.97 -26.85
CA PHE A 679 -3.03 -5.95 -27.89
C PHE A 679 -3.62 -6.44 -29.22
N PHE A 680 -3.30 -7.66 -29.65
CA PHE A 680 -3.84 -8.22 -30.88
C PHE A 680 -5.35 -8.45 -30.83
N VAL A 681 -5.90 -8.85 -29.68
CA VAL A 681 -7.37 -8.94 -29.46
C VAL A 681 -8.05 -7.60 -29.75
N LYS A 682 -7.41 -6.49 -29.36
CA LYS A 682 -7.90 -5.12 -29.61
C LYS A 682 -7.62 -4.61 -31.03
N GLY A 683 -6.91 -5.35 -31.87
CA GLY A 683 -6.48 -4.89 -33.20
C GLY A 683 -5.23 -4.00 -33.18
N ASP A 684 -4.54 -3.88 -32.05
CA ASP A 684 -3.34 -3.07 -31.85
C ASP A 684 -2.06 -3.84 -32.24
N PHE A 685 -1.88 -4.14 -33.52
CA PHE A 685 -0.75 -4.94 -34.01
C PHE A 685 0.61 -4.22 -34.04
N ASP A 686 0.66 -2.92 -33.72
CA ASP A 686 1.90 -2.13 -33.71
C ASP A 686 2.50 -1.99 -32.29
N LYS A 687 1.75 -2.35 -31.25
CA LYS A 687 2.21 -2.28 -29.85
C LYS A 687 3.01 -3.53 -29.50
N SER A 688 4.10 -3.33 -28.75
CA SER A 688 4.95 -4.41 -28.25
C SER A 688 5.23 -4.23 -26.77
N VAL A 689 4.94 -5.26 -25.97
CA VAL A 689 5.23 -5.28 -24.52
C VAL A 689 6.72 -5.09 -24.26
N LEU A 690 7.58 -5.76 -25.04
CA LEU A 690 9.04 -5.65 -24.90
C LEU A 690 9.54 -4.21 -25.09
N LYS A 691 9.09 -3.52 -26.15
CA LYS A 691 9.46 -2.12 -26.40
C LYS A 691 8.97 -1.19 -25.28
N LEU A 692 7.76 -1.39 -24.78
CA LEU A 692 7.21 -0.60 -23.66
C LEU A 692 8.01 -0.82 -22.37
N ARG A 693 8.45 -2.06 -22.12
CA ARG A 693 9.27 -2.41 -20.96
C ARG A 693 10.66 -1.76 -21.01
N GLU A 694 11.33 -1.80 -22.16
CA GLU A 694 12.61 -1.12 -22.38
C GLU A 694 12.51 0.39 -22.15
N GLN A 695 11.46 1.03 -22.67
CA GLN A 695 11.20 2.46 -22.46
C GLN A 695 10.99 2.80 -20.98
N ARG A 696 10.16 2.03 -20.26
CA ARG A 696 9.93 2.22 -18.82
C ARG A 696 11.19 2.00 -17.98
N ALA A 697 12.05 1.07 -18.37
CA ALA A 697 13.32 0.83 -17.68
C ALA A 697 14.28 2.01 -17.87
N ALA A 698 14.46 2.47 -19.11
CA ALA A 698 15.30 3.63 -19.42
C ALA A 698 14.81 4.91 -18.74
N GLU A 699 13.49 5.13 -18.68
CA GLU A 699 12.91 6.28 -17.99
C GLU A 699 13.12 6.23 -16.48
N ARG A 700 12.95 5.05 -15.85
CA ARG A 700 13.26 4.86 -14.42
C ARG A 700 14.73 5.14 -14.12
N GLU A 701 15.65 4.62 -14.93
CA GLU A 701 17.08 4.92 -14.77
C GLU A 701 17.38 6.42 -14.91
N ARG A 702 16.77 7.08 -15.91
CA ARG A 702 16.93 8.53 -16.11
C ARG A 702 16.44 9.30 -14.88
N LYS A 703 15.27 8.93 -14.34
CA LYS A 703 14.69 9.58 -13.16
C LYS A 703 15.56 9.38 -11.91
N LEU A 704 16.07 8.17 -11.68
CA LEU A 704 16.99 7.88 -10.57
C LEU A 704 18.30 8.66 -10.70
N ARG A 705 18.89 8.75 -11.90
CA ARG A 705 20.09 9.56 -12.14
C ARG A 705 19.82 11.05 -11.89
N GLN A 706 18.67 11.57 -12.32
CA GLN A 706 18.30 12.95 -12.10
C GLN A 706 18.11 13.26 -10.62
N GLU A 707 17.36 12.42 -9.89
CA GLU A 707 17.15 12.58 -8.45
C GLU A 707 18.48 12.55 -7.68
N LYS A 708 19.41 11.67 -8.07
CA LYS A 708 20.74 11.61 -7.47
C LYS A 708 21.54 12.90 -7.70
N LEU A 709 21.52 13.45 -8.91
CA LEU A 709 22.20 14.72 -9.22
C LEU A 709 21.60 15.89 -8.43
N GLU A 710 20.28 15.93 -8.30
CA GLU A 710 19.58 16.95 -7.52
C GLU A 710 19.92 16.87 -6.02
N LYS A 711 20.21 15.67 -5.48
CA LYS A 711 20.56 15.46 -4.07
C LYS A 711 22.06 15.53 -3.76
N GLN A 712 22.95 15.76 -4.74
CA GLN A 712 24.39 15.97 -4.47
C GLN A 712 24.68 17.29 -3.74
N SER A 713 23.70 18.19 -3.70
CA SER A 713 23.80 19.46 -3.01
C SER A 713 22.44 19.92 -2.53
N VAL A 714 22.40 20.71 -1.47
CA VAL A 714 21.16 21.21 -0.87
C VAL A 714 21.19 22.71 -0.77
N THR A 715 20.05 23.36 -1.01
CA THR A 715 19.94 24.81 -0.85
C THR A 715 19.78 25.17 0.62
N ILE A 716 20.55 26.12 1.14
CA ILE A 716 20.44 26.66 2.51
C ILE A 716 20.33 28.19 2.45
N GLY A 717 19.67 28.80 3.44
CA GLY A 717 19.60 30.26 3.59
C GLY A 717 20.77 30.77 4.43
N LYS A 718 21.61 31.63 3.87
CA LYS A 718 22.74 32.24 4.58
C LYS A 718 22.86 33.71 4.21
N ASP A 719 22.99 34.59 5.22
CA ASP A 719 23.07 36.04 5.05
C ASP A 719 21.92 36.64 4.20
N GLY A 720 20.72 36.05 4.30
CA GLY A 720 19.54 36.47 3.53
C GLY A 720 19.54 36.04 2.06
N LYS A 721 20.49 35.20 1.62
CA LYS A 721 20.58 34.66 0.25
C LYS A 721 20.59 33.14 0.24
N GLU A 722 20.10 32.55 -0.85
CA GLU A 722 20.22 31.11 -1.08
C GLU A 722 21.66 30.73 -1.44
N HIS A 723 22.16 29.68 -0.79
CA HIS A 723 23.45 29.08 -1.08
C HIS A 723 23.27 27.59 -1.35
N LEU A 724 24.09 27.04 -2.23
CA LEU A 724 24.21 25.62 -2.50
C LEU A 724 25.27 25.04 -1.55
N PHE A 725 24.86 24.10 -0.69
CA PHE A 725 25.72 23.37 0.23
C PHE A 725 26.00 21.97 -0.32
N SER A 726 27.27 21.58 -0.35
CA SER A 726 27.73 20.23 -0.69
C SER A 726 28.98 19.85 0.12
N ILE A 727 29.37 18.58 0.05
CA ILE A 727 30.57 18.06 0.73
C ILE A 727 31.51 17.51 -0.34
N ASP A 728 32.76 17.99 -0.34
CA ASP A 728 33.83 17.47 -1.21
C ASP A 728 34.72 16.52 -0.39
N TRP A 729 34.78 15.26 -0.80
CA TRP A 729 35.44 14.19 -0.05
C TRP A 729 36.85 13.93 -0.55
N GLN A 730 37.80 13.84 0.39
CA GLN A 730 39.20 13.53 0.11
C GLN A 730 39.66 12.36 0.97
N GLN A 731 40.39 11.42 0.38
CA GLN A 731 41.00 10.32 1.11
C GLN A 731 42.13 10.85 2.02
N VAL A 732 42.17 10.40 3.26
CA VAL A 732 43.29 10.68 4.17
C VAL A 732 44.45 9.76 3.79
N GLU A 733 45.54 10.33 3.25
CA GLU A 733 46.68 9.55 2.71
C GLU A 733 47.40 8.70 3.78
N HIS A 734 47.41 9.17 5.04
CA HIS A 734 48.11 8.52 6.14
C HIS A 734 47.19 8.37 7.37
N PRO A 735 46.24 7.43 7.33
CA PRO A 735 45.37 7.16 8.48
C PRO A 735 46.19 6.62 9.66
N PRO A 736 45.75 6.84 10.92
CA PRO A 736 46.51 6.44 12.11
C PRO A 736 46.60 4.92 12.30
N CYS A 737 45.66 4.19 11.72
CA CYS A 737 45.54 2.75 11.75
C CYS A 737 44.84 2.28 10.47
N ASP A 738 44.77 0.96 10.30
CA ASP A 738 43.93 0.34 9.30
C ASP A 738 42.46 0.81 9.47
N PRO A 739 41.85 1.47 8.46
CA PRO A 739 40.48 1.96 8.55
C PRO A 739 39.44 0.89 8.87
N ASP A 740 39.67 -0.39 8.52
CA ASP A 740 38.79 -1.51 8.87
C ASP A 740 38.75 -1.80 10.38
N LYS A 741 39.74 -1.31 11.13
CA LYS A 741 39.81 -1.49 12.59
C LYS A 741 39.13 -0.37 13.37
N ILE A 742 38.73 0.72 12.70
CA ILE A 742 38.07 1.86 13.34
C ILE A 742 36.67 1.44 13.78
N SER A 743 36.40 1.59 15.08
CA SER A 743 35.07 1.31 15.65
C SER A 743 34.31 2.59 15.97
N HIS A 744 34.99 3.71 16.22
CA HIS A 744 34.36 4.99 16.56
C HIS A 744 35.18 6.19 16.07
N ILE A 745 34.48 7.22 15.63
CA ILE A 745 35.01 8.55 15.37
C ILE A 745 34.14 9.56 16.14
N LYS A 746 34.76 10.47 16.90
CA LYS A 746 34.05 11.52 17.62
C LYS A 746 34.83 12.83 17.62
N THR A 747 34.13 13.95 17.73
CA THR A 747 34.72 15.29 17.88
C THR A 747 33.98 16.15 18.90
N ASP A 748 34.72 17.00 19.60
CA ASP A 748 34.20 18.07 20.47
C ASP A 748 34.09 19.42 19.76
N GLY A 749 34.31 19.43 18.44
CA GLY A 749 34.36 20.63 17.62
C GLY A 749 35.77 21.17 17.39
N LYS A 750 36.77 20.72 18.16
CA LYS A 750 38.17 21.15 18.04
C LYS A 750 39.11 20.00 17.71
N VAL A 751 38.83 18.84 18.26
CA VAL A 751 39.69 17.66 18.21
C VAL A 751 38.88 16.48 17.72
N TRP A 752 39.48 15.67 16.86
CA TRP A 752 39.01 14.36 16.44
C TRP A 752 39.64 13.28 17.30
N VAL A 753 38.83 12.32 17.76
CA VAL A 753 39.28 11.11 18.42
C VAL A 753 38.80 9.90 17.63
N ILE A 754 39.74 9.01 17.28
CA ILE A 754 39.47 7.71 16.67
C ILE A 754 39.74 6.62 17.72
N VAL A 755 38.81 5.66 17.81
CA VAL A 755 38.97 4.42 18.55
C VAL A 755 39.07 3.28 17.54
N ALA A 756 40.09 2.43 17.69
CA ALA A 756 40.28 1.26 16.84
C ALA A 756 40.65 0.02 17.66
N THR A 757 40.18 -1.14 17.23
CA THR A 757 40.44 -2.42 17.90
C THR A 757 41.60 -3.14 17.20
N THR A 758 42.73 -3.30 17.90
CA THR A 758 43.94 -3.94 17.35
C THR A 758 44.40 -5.05 18.31
N ASN A 759 44.52 -6.29 17.82
CA ASN A 759 44.92 -7.46 18.63
C ASN A 759 44.09 -7.63 19.92
N SER A 760 42.78 -7.36 19.83
CA SER A 760 41.84 -7.38 20.95
C SER A 760 42.05 -6.29 22.02
N ASP A 761 42.95 -5.34 21.78
CA ASP A 761 43.16 -4.16 22.62
C ASP A 761 42.62 -2.90 21.91
N GLU A 762 42.03 -2.00 22.67
CA GLU A 762 41.51 -0.71 22.16
C GLU A 762 42.61 0.34 22.14
N VAL A 763 42.85 0.92 20.96
CA VAL A 763 43.82 1.98 20.74
C VAL A 763 43.13 3.28 20.35
N PHE A 764 43.69 4.39 20.79
CA PHE A 764 43.08 5.71 20.69
C PHE A 764 44.02 6.66 19.97
N TYR A 765 43.47 7.43 19.04
CA TYR A 765 44.21 8.43 18.27
C TYR A 765 43.50 9.78 18.34
N ARG A 766 44.29 10.85 18.35
CA ARG A 766 43.84 12.25 18.41
C ARG A 766 44.35 13.01 17.20
N SER A 767 43.54 13.90 16.65
CA SER A 767 43.97 14.86 15.63
C SER A 767 43.26 16.20 15.79
N GLU A 768 43.93 17.30 15.49
CA GLU A 768 43.32 18.63 15.47
C GLU A 768 42.84 19.03 14.06
N ASP A 769 43.37 18.39 13.01
CA ASP A 769 43.06 18.71 11.62
C ASP A 769 42.46 17.54 10.81
N GLY A 770 42.32 16.36 11.43
CA GLY A 770 41.80 15.14 10.80
C GLY A 770 42.79 14.44 9.86
N VAL A 771 44.02 14.94 9.76
CA VAL A 771 45.05 14.42 8.83
C VAL A 771 46.30 13.98 9.60
N ARG A 772 46.74 14.78 10.56
CA ARG A 772 47.90 14.46 11.41
C ARG A 772 47.43 13.86 12.72
N TRP A 773 47.79 12.60 12.94
CA TRP A 773 47.31 11.82 14.06
C TRP A 773 48.41 11.55 15.09
N GLN A 774 48.02 11.61 16.36
CA GLN A 774 48.86 11.26 17.50
C GLN A 774 48.19 10.14 18.29
N ALA A 775 48.91 9.06 18.55
CA ALA A 775 48.43 8.02 19.49
C ALA A 775 48.32 8.61 20.89
N ILE A 776 47.18 8.41 21.55
CA ILE A 776 46.93 8.88 22.92
C ILE A 776 46.85 7.71 23.88
N GLN A 777 47.45 7.91 25.05
CA GLN A 777 47.51 6.90 26.09
C GLN A 777 46.53 7.28 27.22
N ILE A 778 45.48 6.47 27.37
CA ILE A 778 44.38 6.73 28.31
C ILE A 778 44.79 6.42 29.76
N ASP A 779 45.63 5.40 29.98
CA ASP A 779 46.11 5.00 31.31
C ASP A 779 47.57 4.53 31.26
N GLN A 780 48.14 4.17 32.41
CA GLN A 780 49.53 3.73 32.55
C GLN A 780 49.85 2.56 31.61
N PRO A 781 51.09 2.47 31.08
CA PRO A 781 51.49 1.39 30.20
C PRO A 781 51.21 0.02 30.81
N GLY A 782 50.55 -0.86 30.05
CA GLY A 782 50.18 -2.21 30.49
C GLY A 782 48.79 -2.34 31.12
N ILE A 783 48.09 -1.24 31.38
CA ILE A 783 46.66 -1.27 31.77
C ILE A 783 45.81 -1.24 30.50
N ARG A 784 44.94 -2.25 30.34
CA ARG A 784 44.01 -2.35 29.22
C ARG A 784 42.74 -1.56 29.49
N ILE A 785 42.19 -0.97 28.43
CA ILE A 785 40.90 -0.26 28.47
C ILE A 785 39.84 -1.15 27.83
N TRP A 786 38.87 -1.60 28.63
CA TRP A 786 37.67 -2.23 28.10
C TRP A 786 36.66 -1.13 27.71
N PHE A 787 36.75 -0.68 26.46
CA PHE A 787 35.93 0.39 25.92
C PHE A 787 34.46 -0.01 25.82
N LYS A 788 33.56 0.76 26.44
CA LYS A 788 32.10 0.64 26.23
C LYS A 788 31.54 1.75 25.37
N LYS A 789 31.91 3.00 25.66
CA LYS A 789 31.42 4.20 24.96
C LYS A 789 32.34 5.39 25.15
N ILE A 790 32.28 6.33 24.20
CA ILE A 790 32.88 7.67 24.28
C ILE A 790 31.80 8.72 24.07
N GLU A 791 31.73 9.68 24.99
CA GLU A 791 30.76 10.77 24.96
C GLU A 791 31.43 12.09 25.32
N ILE A 792 30.81 13.19 24.90
CA ILE A 792 31.23 14.53 25.29
C ILE A 792 30.09 15.17 26.06
N VAL A 793 30.32 15.42 27.34
CA VAL A 793 29.33 15.98 28.26
C VAL A 793 29.86 17.30 28.77
N ASN A 794 29.12 18.38 28.53
CA ASN A 794 29.51 19.74 28.93
C ASN A 794 30.96 20.10 28.54
N GLY A 795 31.35 19.75 27.31
CA GLY A 795 32.70 20.01 26.77
C GLY A 795 33.82 19.14 27.36
N THR A 796 33.50 18.10 28.12
CA THR A 796 34.48 17.15 28.67
C THR A 796 34.31 15.79 28.01
N TRP A 797 35.42 15.21 27.58
CA TRP A 797 35.47 13.85 27.04
C TRP A 797 35.33 12.83 28.16
N ILE A 798 34.48 11.83 27.97
CA ILE A 798 34.22 10.75 28.93
C ILE A 798 34.28 9.41 28.20
N ILE A 799 35.11 8.50 28.70
CA ILE A 799 35.16 7.10 28.25
C ILE A 799 34.67 6.23 29.41
N THR A 800 33.59 5.48 29.20
CA THR A 800 33.13 4.49 30.19
C THR A 800 33.88 3.17 29.99
N ASN A 801 34.47 2.65 31.06
CA ASN A 801 35.16 1.35 31.06
C ASN A 801 34.38 0.31 31.88
N GLY A 802 34.37 -0.94 31.39
CA GLY A 802 33.97 -2.08 32.23
C GLY A 802 35.18 -2.77 32.87
N GLU A 803 34.90 -3.80 33.68
CA GLU A 803 35.90 -4.60 34.36
C GLU A 803 36.03 -6.00 33.72
N LEU A 804 37.27 -6.38 33.42
CA LEU A 804 37.69 -7.76 33.13
C LEU A 804 38.60 -8.24 34.26
N SER A 805 38.58 -9.53 34.54
CA SER A 805 39.29 -10.14 35.69
C SER A 805 40.83 -10.09 35.62
N GLN A 806 41.44 -9.66 34.50
CA GLN A 806 42.90 -9.47 34.39
C GLN A 806 43.27 -8.21 33.59
N GLY A 807 44.12 -7.35 34.17
CA GLY A 807 44.81 -6.25 33.45
C GLY A 807 44.01 -4.96 33.22
N THR A 808 42.79 -4.83 33.75
CA THR A 808 41.96 -3.62 33.66
C THR A 808 41.81 -2.93 35.02
N ARG A 809 41.48 -1.62 35.04
CA ARG A 809 41.03 -0.96 36.28
C ARG A 809 39.63 -1.42 36.65
N ALA A 810 39.29 -1.25 37.93
CA ALA A 810 37.92 -1.38 38.42
C ALA A 810 36.95 -0.52 37.60
N GLU A 811 35.68 -0.95 37.53
CA GLU A 811 34.64 -0.22 36.79
C GLU A 811 34.57 1.27 37.18
N GLY A 812 34.25 2.10 36.20
CA GLY A 812 34.25 3.55 36.34
C GLY A 812 34.22 4.27 35.00
N TYR A 813 34.93 5.38 34.94
CA TYR A 813 35.12 6.12 33.71
C TYR A 813 36.44 6.90 33.72
N TYR A 814 36.93 7.18 32.52
CA TYR A 814 38.00 8.13 32.26
C TYR A 814 37.42 9.44 31.78
N TYR A 815 38.02 10.55 32.17
CA TYR A 815 37.62 11.87 31.68
C TYR A 815 38.83 12.73 31.30
N SER A 816 38.63 13.61 30.32
CA SER A 816 39.65 14.53 29.81
C SER A 816 39.02 15.81 29.29
N ALA A 817 39.71 16.94 29.48
CA ALA A 817 39.29 18.24 28.94
C ALA A 817 39.88 18.52 27.55
N ASP A 818 40.95 17.82 27.16
CA ASP A 818 41.72 18.06 25.93
C ASP A 818 41.87 16.82 25.02
N ALA A 819 41.28 15.69 25.45
CA ALA A 819 41.42 14.36 24.87
C ALA A 819 42.86 13.83 24.84
N LEU A 820 43.77 14.42 25.62
CA LEU A 820 45.19 14.04 25.70
C LEU A 820 45.55 13.59 27.11
N THR A 821 45.13 14.35 28.12
CA THR A 821 45.37 14.05 29.52
C THR A 821 44.13 13.44 30.16
N TRP A 822 44.24 12.16 30.52
CA TRP A 822 43.12 11.38 31.03
C TRP A 822 43.25 11.07 32.52
N LYS A 823 42.13 11.08 33.23
CA LYS A 823 42.05 10.72 34.65
C LYS A 823 40.96 9.68 34.84
N HIS A 824 41.24 8.67 35.65
CA HIS A 824 40.26 7.63 36.01
C HIS A 824 39.52 7.99 37.29
N CYS A 825 38.19 7.83 37.29
CA CYS A 825 37.34 7.85 38.47
C CYS A 825 36.66 6.48 38.62
N GLY A 826 36.89 5.82 39.76
CA GLY A 826 36.25 4.54 40.07
C GLY A 826 34.85 4.71 40.67
N MET A 827 34.10 3.61 40.72
CA MET A 827 32.75 3.56 41.30
C MET A 827 32.68 4.07 42.76
N PRO A 828 31.57 4.71 43.16
CA PRO A 828 31.32 5.08 44.56
C PRO A 828 31.25 3.83 45.45
N LYS A 829 31.75 3.91 46.69
CA LYS A 829 31.72 2.78 47.63
C LYS A 829 30.28 2.48 48.07
N SER A 830 29.80 1.28 47.78
CA SER A 830 28.47 0.77 48.16
C SER A 830 28.55 -0.17 49.37
N SER A 831 27.62 -0.04 50.32
CA SER A 831 27.46 -0.97 51.45
C SER A 831 26.74 -2.25 51.00
N GLY A 832 27.47 -3.16 50.34
CA GLY A 832 27.05 -4.57 50.17
C GLY A 832 26.27 -4.92 48.90
N ASN A 833 25.89 -3.95 48.05
CA ASN A 833 25.17 -4.22 46.79
C ASN A 833 26.05 -3.91 45.57
N SER A 834 26.05 -4.80 44.56
CA SER A 834 26.74 -4.56 43.28
C SER A 834 26.07 -3.39 42.55
N LEU A 835 26.88 -2.42 42.12
CA LEU A 835 26.45 -1.27 41.33
C LEU A 835 27.04 -1.37 39.92
N SER A 836 26.25 -1.10 38.89
CA SER A 836 26.77 -0.99 37.51
C SER A 836 26.66 0.45 36.99
N PRO A 837 27.71 0.99 36.32
CA PRO A 837 27.68 2.33 35.75
C PRO A 837 26.93 2.38 34.40
N GLU A 838 26.07 3.39 34.23
CA GLU A 838 25.30 3.57 32.99
C GLU A 838 25.59 4.92 32.31
N ASN A 839 25.25 6.04 32.96
CA ASN A 839 25.29 7.35 32.31
C ASN A 839 25.80 8.48 33.21
N ILE A 840 26.58 9.39 32.64
CA ILE A 840 27.08 10.60 33.31
C ILE A 840 26.53 11.81 32.57
N MET A 841 25.97 12.75 33.29
CA MET A 841 25.35 13.95 32.73
C MET A 841 25.69 15.18 33.57
N HIS A 842 25.60 16.35 32.96
CA HIS A 842 25.78 17.61 33.66
C HIS A 842 24.43 18.31 33.80
N PHE A 843 24.05 18.67 35.02
CA PHE A 843 22.77 19.27 35.34
C PHE A 843 22.91 20.33 36.42
N ASN A 844 22.43 21.54 36.14
CA ASN A 844 22.37 22.66 37.08
C ASN A 844 23.71 22.94 37.82
N GLY A 845 24.83 22.87 37.09
CA GLY A 845 26.17 23.13 37.64
C GLY A 845 26.77 21.97 38.45
N GLN A 846 26.13 20.79 38.43
CA GLN A 846 26.61 19.58 39.10
C GLN A 846 26.68 18.43 38.10
N TRP A 847 27.56 17.48 38.38
CA TRP A 847 27.63 16.22 37.65
C TRP A 847 26.71 15.21 38.31
N LEU A 848 25.91 14.52 37.50
CA LEU A 848 25.08 13.41 37.92
C LEU A 848 25.60 12.12 37.29
N TRP A 849 25.66 11.06 38.09
CA TRP A 849 26.04 9.72 37.64
C TRP A 849 24.92 8.74 37.98
N ARG A 850 24.34 8.16 36.94
CA ARG A 850 23.35 7.09 37.07
C ARG A 850 24.04 5.75 37.19
N LEU A 851 23.70 5.05 38.26
CA LEU A 851 24.11 3.69 38.58
C LEU A 851 22.88 2.81 38.71
N GLU A 852 23.03 1.51 38.46
CA GLU A 852 21.98 0.53 38.72
C GLU A 852 22.31 -0.34 39.92
N ARG A 853 21.30 -0.63 40.73
CA ARG A 853 21.37 -1.54 41.87
C ARG A 853 20.40 -2.68 41.66
N ARG A 854 20.84 -3.91 41.96
CA ARG A 854 19.95 -5.07 41.96
C ARG A 854 18.94 -4.97 43.12
N GLN A 855 17.65 -4.98 42.80
CA GLN A 855 16.56 -4.98 43.77
C GLN A 855 15.79 -6.30 43.67
N GLU A 856 15.63 -7.00 44.79
CA GLU A 856 14.89 -8.27 44.84
C GLU A 856 13.40 -8.04 45.12
N TYR A 857 12.55 -8.90 44.54
CA TYR A 857 11.13 -8.99 44.81
C TYR A 857 10.71 -10.45 45.01
N ARG A 858 9.57 -10.67 45.66
CA ARG A 858 9.00 -12.02 45.86
C ARG A 858 7.70 -12.18 45.08
N TYR A 859 7.47 -13.35 44.49
CA TYR A 859 6.24 -13.69 43.78
C TYR A 859 5.80 -15.13 44.06
N ILE A 860 4.53 -15.42 43.77
CA ILE A 860 3.95 -16.75 43.92
C ILE A 860 3.88 -17.38 42.53
N GLU A 861 4.65 -18.43 42.32
CA GLU A 861 4.56 -19.24 41.12
C GLU A 861 3.53 -20.36 41.36
N LYS A 862 2.44 -20.32 40.58
CA LYS A 862 1.38 -21.33 40.66
C LYS A 862 1.86 -22.63 40.03
N GLY A 863 2.02 -23.66 40.84
CA GLY A 863 2.33 -25.01 40.41
C GLY A 863 1.07 -25.88 40.29
N ILE A 864 1.20 -27.03 39.63
CA ILE A 864 0.09 -27.98 39.43
C ILE A 864 -0.39 -28.61 40.76
N PHE A 865 0.51 -28.73 41.75
CA PHE A 865 0.22 -29.38 43.04
C PHE A 865 0.32 -28.45 44.26
N SER A 866 1.10 -27.37 44.20
CA SER A 866 1.18 -26.33 45.24
C SER A 866 1.79 -25.05 44.68
N ASP A 867 1.38 -23.92 45.25
CA ASP A 867 1.95 -22.61 44.97
C ASP A 867 3.30 -22.47 45.71
N SER A 868 4.36 -22.06 44.99
CA SER A 868 5.69 -21.86 45.58
C SER A 868 6.05 -20.37 45.62
N THR A 869 6.65 -19.91 46.72
CA THR A 869 7.17 -18.53 46.81
C THR A 869 8.58 -18.49 46.22
N LYS A 870 8.75 -17.74 45.14
CA LYS A 870 10.04 -17.51 44.48
C LYS A 870 10.47 -16.05 44.63
N SER A 871 11.77 -15.80 44.48
CA SER A 871 12.32 -14.46 44.36
C SER A 871 12.78 -14.19 42.94
N GLY A 872 12.55 -12.96 42.48
CA GLY A 872 13.11 -12.41 41.25
C GLY A 872 13.88 -11.13 41.58
N SER A 873 14.50 -10.52 40.57
CA SER A 873 15.18 -9.24 40.75
C SER A 873 15.12 -8.39 39.49
N TYR A 874 15.08 -7.07 39.66
CA TYR A 874 15.21 -6.08 38.58
C TYR A 874 16.31 -5.07 38.93
N ARG A 875 16.65 -4.20 37.98
CA ARG A 875 17.69 -3.19 38.14
C ARG A 875 17.09 -1.82 38.43
N GLU A 876 17.20 -1.38 39.67
CA GLU A 876 16.74 -0.06 40.12
C GLU A 876 17.79 1.01 39.83
N SER A 877 17.38 2.16 39.29
CA SER A 877 18.28 3.28 39.03
C SER A 877 18.47 4.18 40.25
N ILE A 878 19.73 4.50 40.56
CA ILE A 878 20.13 5.42 41.63
C ILE A 878 21.02 6.50 41.04
N LEU A 879 20.79 7.75 41.42
CA LEU A 879 21.57 8.89 40.95
C LEU A 879 22.53 9.35 42.05
N TYR A 880 23.78 9.56 41.68
CA TYR A 880 24.78 10.22 42.51
C TYR A 880 25.08 11.61 41.93
N CYS A 881 25.43 12.56 42.78
CA CYS A 881 25.85 13.90 42.38
C CYS A 881 27.24 14.24 42.92
N ALA A 882 27.97 15.06 42.17
CA ALA A 882 29.25 15.65 42.57
C ALA A 882 29.44 17.03 41.92
N GLU A 883 30.23 17.91 42.55
CA GLU A 883 30.60 19.20 41.94
C GLU A 883 31.63 19.02 40.81
N THR A 884 32.45 17.98 40.88
CA THR A 884 33.46 17.65 39.87
C THR A 884 33.45 16.16 39.56
N LEU A 885 33.92 15.79 38.36
CA LEU A 885 34.12 14.38 37.96
C LEU A 885 35.13 13.63 38.87
N ALA A 886 35.96 14.32 39.64
CA ALA A 886 36.83 13.65 40.61
C ALA A 886 36.08 13.13 41.85
N GLY A 887 34.81 13.54 42.05
CA GLY A 887 34.06 13.31 43.28
C GLY A 887 34.36 14.36 44.37
N PRO A 888 33.96 14.12 45.63
CA PRO A 888 33.28 12.92 46.11
C PRO A 888 31.85 12.79 45.55
N TRP A 889 31.47 11.57 45.17
CA TRP A 889 30.14 11.24 44.72
C TRP A 889 29.22 10.91 45.90
N GLN A 890 28.06 11.56 45.98
CA GLN A 890 27.07 11.35 47.03
C GLN A 890 25.70 11.02 46.43
N PRO A 891 24.85 10.21 47.09
CA PRO A 891 23.50 9.95 46.59
C PRO A 891 22.71 11.25 46.40
N TRP A 892 22.06 11.40 45.25
CA TRP A 892 21.28 12.57 44.93
C TRP A 892 19.87 12.44 45.52
N GLU A 893 19.52 13.32 46.47
CA GLU A 893 18.24 13.27 47.20
C GLU A 893 17.01 13.37 46.27
N ARG A 894 17.20 13.87 45.05
CA ARG A 894 16.14 14.04 44.04
C ARG A 894 16.03 12.87 43.06
N THR A 895 16.64 11.72 43.37
CA THR A 895 16.42 10.48 42.59
C THR A 895 14.91 10.17 42.52
N PRO A 896 14.36 9.84 41.34
CA PRO A 896 12.93 9.56 41.18
C PRO A 896 12.52 8.34 42.00
N GLN A 897 11.42 8.46 42.74
CA GLN A 897 10.83 7.34 43.47
C GLN A 897 9.86 6.61 42.55
N LEU A 898 10.26 5.45 42.07
CA LEU A 898 9.48 4.61 41.15
C LEU A 898 8.77 3.49 41.89
N GLY A 899 7.65 3.02 41.34
CA GLY A 899 6.95 1.86 41.88
C GLY A 899 7.76 0.56 41.71
N GLU A 900 7.47 -0.45 42.54
CA GLU A 900 8.14 -1.76 42.45
C GLU A 900 8.04 -2.34 41.03
N GLY A 901 9.19 -2.71 40.45
CA GLY A 901 9.31 -3.30 39.11
C GLY A 901 9.41 -2.29 37.97
N VAL A 902 9.33 -0.98 38.24
CA VAL A 902 9.58 0.07 37.23
C VAL A 902 11.07 0.41 37.21
N VAL A 903 11.64 0.43 36.03
CA VAL A 903 13.05 0.75 35.76
C VAL A 903 13.15 1.99 34.86
N ILE A 904 14.24 2.74 35.01
CA ILE A 904 14.60 3.78 34.05
C ILE A 904 15.43 3.10 32.98
N GLU A 905 15.04 3.20 31.72
CA GLU A 905 15.84 2.69 30.61
C GLU A 905 16.96 3.66 30.28
N THR A 906 16.64 4.94 30.15
CA THR A 906 17.61 6.00 29.89
C THR A 906 17.25 7.30 30.61
N LEU A 907 18.27 8.10 30.95
CA LEU A 907 18.14 9.38 31.65
C LEU A 907 19.01 10.42 30.96
N CYS A 908 18.43 11.56 30.62
CA CYS A 908 19.08 12.59 29.82
C CYS A 908 18.84 13.99 30.37
N SER A 909 19.85 14.86 30.24
CA SER A 909 19.69 16.32 30.42
C SER A 909 19.15 16.96 29.14
N LEU A 910 18.24 17.93 29.29
CA LEU A 910 17.70 18.68 28.15
C LEU A 910 18.74 19.68 27.60
N PRO A 911 19.07 19.62 26.30
CA PRO A 911 20.04 20.55 25.71
C PRO A 911 19.55 21.99 25.76
N GLY A 912 20.36 22.89 26.32
CA GLY A 912 20.03 24.31 26.46
C GLY A 912 18.91 24.63 27.45
N LYS A 913 18.44 23.66 28.25
CA LYS A 913 17.42 23.88 29.30
C LYS A 913 17.79 23.19 30.60
N ASN A 914 17.40 23.77 31.73
CA ASN A 914 17.55 23.16 33.05
C ASN A 914 16.42 22.15 33.32
N GLY A 915 16.51 20.97 32.69
CA GLY A 915 15.60 19.86 32.95
C GLY A 915 16.22 18.50 32.66
N LEU A 916 15.66 17.45 33.26
CA LEU A 916 16.00 16.04 33.02
C LEU A 916 14.77 15.30 32.49
N LEU A 917 15.02 14.30 31.65
CA LEU A 917 14.04 13.31 31.22
C LEU A 917 14.46 11.91 31.65
N ALA A 918 13.55 11.18 32.28
CA ALA A 918 13.69 9.76 32.61
C ALA A 918 12.69 8.95 31.81
N PHE A 919 13.18 8.01 31.02
CA PHE A 919 12.38 7.11 30.20
C PHE A 919 12.16 5.84 31.00
N CYS A 920 10.91 5.58 31.40
CA CYS A 920 10.56 4.56 32.37
C CYS A 920 9.74 3.44 31.72
N LYS A 921 10.02 2.21 32.13
CA LYS A 921 9.22 1.02 31.75
C LYS A 921 9.18 0.01 32.88
N TYR A 922 8.26 -0.94 32.79
CA TYR A 922 8.31 -2.10 33.69
C TYR A 922 9.36 -3.10 33.22
N ASP A 923 10.09 -3.69 34.17
CA ASP A 923 11.00 -4.79 33.91
C ASP A 923 10.22 -6.01 33.39
N TRP A 924 10.70 -6.60 32.29
CA TRP A 924 10.01 -7.69 31.63
C TRP A 924 9.90 -8.94 32.51
N SER A 925 10.96 -9.27 33.28
CA SER A 925 10.92 -10.41 34.21
C SER A 925 9.92 -10.15 35.33
N TYR A 926 9.85 -8.92 35.83
CA TYR A 926 8.85 -8.53 36.83
C TYR A 926 7.41 -8.67 36.31
N ILE A 927 7.12 -8.19 35.09
CA ILE A 927 5.79 -8.34 34.46
C ILE A 927 5.41 -9.82 34.37
N ARG A 928 6.31 -10.64 33.84
CA ARG A 928 6.12 -12.08 33.64
C ARG A 928 5.87 -12.80 34.96
N ASP A 929 6.73 -12.57 35.94
CA ASP A 929 6.70 -13.28 37.22
C ASP A 929 5.48 -12.88 38.07
N LYS A 930 5.07 -11.59 38.02
CA LYS A 930 3.89 -11.08 38.72
C LYS A 930 2.59 -11.21 37.91
N LYS A 931 2.67 -11.67 36.66
CA LYS A 931 1.54 -11.74 35.71
C LYS A 931 0.78 -10.41 35.61
N LYS A 932 1.51 -9.29 35.64
CA LYS A 932 0.88 -7.97 35.47
C LYS A 932 0.41 -7.81 34.02
N PRO A 933 -0.72 -7.11 33.78
CA PRO A 933 -1.03 -6.66 32.43
C PRO A 933 0.11 -5.79 31.91
N GLU A 934 0.36 -5.83 30.61
CA GLU A 934 1.37 -5.01 29.97
C GLU A 934 0.99 -3.53 30.15
N VAL A 935 1.86 -2.77 30.82
CA VAL A 935 1.67 -1.34 31.06
C VAL A 935 2.61 -0.59 30.11
N PRO A 936 2.10 0.37 29.32
CA PRO A 936 2.94 1.10 28.37
C PRO A 936 4.03 1.89 29.12
N PRO A 937 5.21 2.02 28.51
CA PRO A 937 6.28 2.84 29.07
C PRO A 937 5.91 4.33 29.00
N PHE A 938 6.56 5.12 29.84
CA PHE A 938 6.23 6.54 30.04
C PHE A 938 7.48 7.36 30.31
N VAL A 939 7.40 8.67 30.10
CA VAL A 939 8.52 9.59 30.30
C VAL A 939 8.22 10.53 31.47
N MET A 940 9.17 10.68 32.37
CA MET A 940 9.12 11.63 33.48
C MET A 940 10.07 12.80 33.23
N TYR A 941 9.69 13.99 33.70
CA TYR A 941 10.45 15.22 33.64
C TYR A 941 10.76 15.75 35.03
N TYR A 942 11.99 16.21 35.21
CA TYR A 942 12.43 16.98 36.39
C TYR A 942 12.94 18.34 35.93
N GLY A 943 12.30 19.43 36.37
CA GLY A 943 12.69 20.78 35.97
C GLY A 943 12.34 21.83 37.01
N ALA A 944 11.79 22.97 36.57
CA ALA A 944 11.52 24.14 37.41
C ALA A 944 10.68 23.84 38.69
N ALA A 945 9.76 22.88 38.62
CA ALA A 945 8.94 22.45 39.76
C ALA A 945 9.73 21.73 40.87
N LYS A 946 11.01 21.37 40.62
CA LYS A 946 11.91 20.63 41.52
C LYS A 946 11.33 19.29 42.01
N ALA A 947 10.39 18.73 41.26
CA ALA A 947 9.77 17.44 41.48
C ALA A 947 9.62 16.71 40.14
N TRP A 948 9.60 15.37 40.20
CA TRP A 948 9.37 14.53 39.02
C TRP A 948 7.90 14.51 38.65
N GLN A 949 7.60 14.72 37.37
CA GLN A 949 6.24 14.73 36.81
C GLN A 949 6.21 13.93 35.52
N GLN A 950 5.06 13.34 35.17
CA GLN A 950 4.92 12.64 33.89
C GLN A 950 4.76 13.64 32.74
N CYS A 951 5.45 13.40 31.62
CA CYS A 951 5.36 14.22 30.41
C CYS A 951 4.16 13.82 29.56
N SER A 952 3.69 14.73 28.69
CA SER A 952 2.97 14.28 27.50
C SER A 952 4.00 13.69 26.53
N TRP A 953 3.80 12.44 26.11
CA TRP A 953 4.67 11.73 25.19
C TRP A 953 3.81 11.11 24.09
N ALA A 954 3.89 11.69 22.89
CA ALA A 954 3.13 11.22 21.74
C ALA A 954 3.87 10.15 20.92
N GLY A 955 5.07 9.74 21.35
CA GLY A 955 5.87 8.75 20.63
C GLY A 955 5.58 7.31 21.05
N GLY A 956 6.06 6.37 20.24
CA GLY A 956 5.91 4.93 20.45
C GLY A 956 6.47 4.39 21.77
N THR A 957 6.16 3.12 22.03
CA THR A 957 6.47 2.42 23.29
C THR A 957 7.88 1.80 23.34
N TYR A 958 8.74 2.09 22.37
CA TYR A 958 10.12 1.59 22.37
C TYR A 958 11.10 2.75 22.55
N PHE A 959 11.86 2.73 23.66
CA PHE A 959 12.88 3.73 23.94
C PHE A 959 14.27 3.19 23.59
N PRO A 960 15.03 3.87 22.72
CA PRO A 960 16.41 3.50 22.46
C PRO A 960 17.25 3.72 23.73
N GLN A 961 18.28 2.90 23.94
CA GLN A 961 19.19 3.05 25.08
C GLN A 961 19.89 4.41 25.11
N SER A 962 20.17 4.99 23.93
CA SER A 962 20.80 6.30 23.75
C SER A 962 19.91 7.20 22.89
N PRO A 963 18.96 7.93 23.49
CA PRO A 963 18.06 8.81 22.74
C PRO A 963 18.79 10.07 22.29
N LEU A 964 18.56 10.48 21.04
CA LEU A 964 19.15 11.70 20.51
C LEU A 964 18.22 12.88 20.80
N LEU A 965 18.61 13.69 21.80
CA LEU A 965 17.94 14.94 22.15
C LEU A 965 18.78 16.13 21.69
N VAL A 966 18.18 17.02 20.92
CA VAL A 966 18.85 18.21 20.39
C VAL A 966 18.06 19.47 20.69
N ASN A 967 18.74 20.61 20.63
CA ASN A 967 18.13 21.93 20.65
C ASN A 967 18.50 22.63 19.35
N LEU A 968 17.52 22.81 18.47
CA LEU A 968 17.66 23.52 17.20
C LEU A 968 16.97 24.89 17.34
N ASN A 969 17.77 25.96 17.39
CA ASN A 969 17.28 27.35 17.47
C ASN A 969 16.25 27.59 18.58
N GLY A 970 16.42 26.97 19.76
CA GLY A 970 15.56 27.14 20.93
C GLY A 970 14.43 26.11 21.05
N GLN A 971 14.21 25.29 20.02
CA GLN A 971 13.23 24.22 20.02
C GLN A 971 13.89 22.87 20.30
N LEU A 972 13.33 22.10 21.25
CA LEU A 972 13.83 20.77 21.55
C LEU A 972 13.27 19.76 20.57
N ALA A 973 14.10 18.81 20.16
CA ALA A 973 13.68 17.67 19.39
C ALA A 973 14.31 16.39 19.91
N TYR A 974 13.53 15.32 19.82
CA TYR A 974 13.90 13.95 20.13
C TYR A 974 13.84 13.14 18.83
N PHE A 975 14.90 12.40 18.55
CA PHE A 975 14.96 11.46 17.42
C PHE A 975 15.04 10.02 17.96
N GLY A 976 14.02 9.23 17.63
CA GLY A 976 13.95 7.80 17.91
C GLY A 976 13.39 7.04 16.70
N SER A 977 12.40 6.16 16.93
CA SER A 977 11.57 5.62 15.85
C SER A 977 10.71 6.70 15.19
N GLU A 978 10.41 7.75 15.95
CA GLU A 978 9.64 8.91 15.55
C GLU A 978 10.38 10.18 15.99
N VAL A 979 10.05 11.30 15.34
CA VAL A 979 10.57 12.61 15.71
C VAL A 979 9.53 13.31 16.58
N LEU A 980 9.94 13.73 17.78
CA LEU A 980 9.10 14.50 18.68
C LEU A 980 9.70 15.88 18.90
N VAL A 981 8.86 16.89 19.02
CA VAL A 981 9.28 18.27 19.30
C VAL A 981 8.66 18.80 20.58
N SER A 982 9.38 19.68 21.27
CA SER A 982 8.90 20.35 22.48
C SER A 982 9.46 21.76 22.65
N ASP A 983 8.57 22.71 22.91
CA ASP A 983 8.97 24.06 23.29
C ASP A 983 9.26 24.19 24.78
N LYS A 984 8.81 23.23 25.61
CA LYS A 984 8.90 23.33 27.08
C LYS A 984 9.76 22.23 27.71
N GLY A 985 9.98 21.13 27.02
CA GLY A 985 10.73 19.96 27.49
C GLY A 985 9.91 18.91 28.22
N TYR A 986 8.63 19.17 28.48
CA TYR A 986 7.71 18.23 29.17
C TYR A 986 6.39 18.00 28.41
N GLU A 987 6.14 18.80 27.36
CA GLU A 987 5.04 18.61 26.42
C GLU A 987 5.61 18.21 25.06
N TRP A 988 5.63 16.91 24.74
CA TRP A 988 6.17 16.38 23.49
C TRP A 988 5.05 16.02 22.51
N ARG A 989 5.23 16.42 21.24
CA ARG A 989 4.27 16.18 20.14
C ARG A 989 4.99 15.58 18.94
N LEU A 990 4.28 14.78 18.16
CA LEU A 990 4.78 14.22 16.90
C LEU A 990 5.09 15.33 15.90
N HIS A 991 6.21 15.17 15.21
CA HIS A 991 6.58 15.95 14.04
C HIS A 991 6.05 15.26 12.78
N ASP A 992 5.59 16.03 11.80
CA ASP A 992 4.87 15.51 10.61
C ASP A 992 5.71 14.61 9.70
N LYS A 993 7.04 14.64 9.85
CA LYS A 993 7.97 13.83 9.05
C LYS A 993 8.77 12.90 9.95
N PRO A 994 8.68 11.57 9.74
CA PRO A 994 9.57 10.63 10.41
C PRO A 994 10.99 10.82 9.88
N LEU A 995 11.98 10.77 10.78
CA LEU A 995 13.40 10.83 10.46
C LEU A 995 14.15 9.93 11.43
N HIS A 996 14.98 9.04 10.90
CA HIS A 996 15.82 8.17 11.70
C HIS A 996 17.29 8.57 11.56
N VAL A 997 17.87 9.05 12.67
CA VAL A 997 19.24 9.58 12.75
C VAL A 997 19.83 9.20 14.09
N ASP A 998 21.14 8.90 14.10
CA ASP A 998 21.84 8.41 15.29
C ASP A 998 22.71 9.48 15.95
N ASP A 999 23.20 10.43 15.15
CA ASP A 999 24.12 11.47 15.62
C ASP A 999 23.74 12.85 15.05
N TYR A 1000 24.08 13.87 15.83
CA TYR A 1000 23.81 15.28 15.58
C TYR A 1000 25.09 16.09 15.67
N HIS A 1001 25.36 16.88 14.64
CA HIS A 1001 26.55 17.73 14.56
C HIS A 1001 26.12 19.18 14.29
N PRO A 1002 26.07 20.04 15.32
CA PRO A 1002 25.74 21.45 15.16
C PRO A 1002 26.89 22.18 14.46
N LEU A 1003 26.59 22.89 13.37
CA LEU A 1003 27.47 23.88 12.76
C LEU A 1003 26.88 25.28 12.92
N ARG A 1004 27.64 26.31 12.53
CA ARG A 1004 27.28 27.71 12.72
C ARG A 1004 25.99 28.11 12.01
N ASP A 1005 25.83 27.67 10.76
CA ASP A 1005 24.74 28.09 9.87
C ASP A 1005 23.66 27.01 9.67
N LEU A 1006 23.96 25.76 10.04
CA LEU A 1006 23.13 24.57 9.82
C LEU A 1006 23.55 23.45 10.77
N SER A 1007 22.77 22.39 10.82
CA SER A 1007 23.13 21.16 11.52
C SER A 1007 23.11 19.97 10.57
N LEU A 1008 24.04 19.04 10.78
CA LEU A 1008 24.11 17.77 10.07
C LEU A 1008 23.59 16.64 10.97
N PHE A 1009 22.83 15.74 10.38
CA PHE A 1009 22.34 14.53 11.04
C PHE A 1009 22.79 13.30 10.26
N THR A 1010 23.39 12.36 10.97
CA THR A 1010 24.04 11.19 10.38
C THR A 1010 23.53 9.90 11.02
N SER A 1011 23.51 8.82 10.25
CA SER A 1011 23.35 7.45 10.77
C SER A 1011 24.73 6.86 11.11
N ARG A 1012 24.79 6.01 12.13
CA ARG A 1012 25.99 5.27 12.54
C ARG A 1012 26.32 4.12 11.60
N SER A 1013 25.33 3.61 10.86
CA SER A 1013 25.47 2.44 9.98
C SER A 1013 25.21 2.79 8.51
N SER A 1014 26.08 2.27 7.63
CA SER A 1014 26.08 2.33 6.16
C SER A 1014 25.06 3.30 5.57
N SER A 1015 25.31 4.61 5.72
CA SER A 1015 24.42 5.63 5.19
C SER A 1015 24.87 6.08 3.80
N SER A 1016 23.96 6.14 2.84
CA SER A 1016 24.18 6.86 1.58
C SER A 1016 23.72 8.32 1.63
N VAL A 1017 23.21 8.77 2.78
CA VAL A 1017 22.56 10.09 2.94
C VAL A 1017 22.96 10.76 4.25
N ILE A 1018 23.13 12.08 4.20
CA ILE A 1018 23.21 12.97 5.37
C ILE A 1018 22.02 13.91 5.32
N TYR A 1019 21.38 14.17 6.46
CA TYR A 1019 20.32 15.18 6.51
C TYR A 1019 20.89 16.52 6.99
N VAL A 1020 20.48 17.58 6.29
CA VAL A 1020 20.90 18.96 6.54
C VAL A 1020 19.68 19.76 6.97
N ALA A 1021 19.75 20.44 8.11
CA ALA A 1021 18.65 21.27 8.58
C ALA A 1021 19.16 22.58 9.20
N GLN A 1022 18.42 23.68 8.99
CA GLN A 1022 18.67 24.96 9.67
C GLN A 1022 17.69 25.20 10.82
N ASP A 1023 16.56 24.51 10.78
CA ASP A 1023 15.54 24.48 11.83
C ASP A 1023 14.93 23.07 11.89
N ILE A 1024 14.01 22.83 12.83
CA ILE A 1024 13.38 21.52 12.97
C ILE A 1024 12.30 21.26 11.89
N LYS A 1025 11.86 22.28 11.16
CA LYS A 1025 10.72 22.17 10.24
C LYS A 1025 11.11 21.47 8.96
N GLN A 1026 12.35 21.67 8.50
CA GLN A 1026 12.81 21.13 7.23
C GLN A 1026 14.18 20.45 7.34
N PHE A 1027 14.18 19.16 7.05
CA PHE A 1027 15.37 18.36 6.80
C PHE A 1027 15.52 18.16 5.30
N LYS A 1028 16.72 18.42 4.76
CA LYS A 1028 17.07 18.25 3.35
C LYS A 1028 18.06 17.09 3.21
N GLU A 1029 17.80 16.20 2.26
CA GLU A 1029 18.66 15.05 1.98
C GLU A 1029 19.86 15.48 1.15
N LEU A 1030 21.06 15.15 1.62
CA LEU A 1030 22.31 15.26 0.88
C LEU A 1030 22.83 13.85 0.62
N ALA A 1031 22.86 13.44 -0.65
CA ALA A 1031 23.38 12.14 -1.06
C ALA A 1031 24.91 12.13 -1.00
N LEU A 1032 25.47 11.03 -0.48
CA LEU A 1032 26.91 10.76 -0.47
C LEU A 1032 27.33 9.97 -1.73
N ASP A 1033 28.64 9.84 -1.92
CA ASP A 1033 29.19 8.97 -2.98
C ASP A 1033 28.73 7.52 -2.78
N ASP A 1034 28.57 6.78 -3.89
CA ASP A 1034 28.16 5.37 -3.87
C ASP A 1034 29.13 4.53 -3.05
N GLY A 1035 28.59 3.76 -2.11
CA GLY A 1035 29.35 2.91 -1.20
C GLY A 1035 28.71 2.90 0.19
N SER A 1036 29.45 2.36 1.16
CA SER A 1036 29.04 2.34 2.55
C SER A 1036 29.85 3.34 3.36
N TRP A 1037 29.15 4.23 4.06
CA TRP A 1037 29.73 5.20 4.98
C TRP A 1037 29.41 4.83 6.42
N ASN A 1038 30.45 4.72 7.26
CA ASN A 1038 30.34 4.39 8.68
C ASN A 1038 31.08 5.43 9.55
N HIS A 1039 30.68 5.49 10.82
CA HIS A 1039 31.33 6.32 11.85
C HIS A 1039 31.48 7.80 11.46
N LEU A 1040 30.46 8.38 10.82
CA LEU A 1040 30.49 9.79 10.42
C LEU A 1040 30.45 10.72 11.64
N SER A 1041 31.38 11.66 11.70
CA SER A 1041 31.40 12.72 12.70
C SER A 1041 31.80 14.05 12.08
N ALA A 1042 31.17 15.16 12.50
CA ALA A 1042 31.33 16.48 11.87
C ALA A 1042 31.64 17.59 12.88
N ASN A 1043 32.43 18.58 12.46
CA ASN A 1043 32.62 19.86 13.12
C ASN A 1043 32.78 20.99 12.08
N GLU A 1044 32.99 22.23 12.52
CA GLU A 1044 33.12 23.40 11.62
C GLU A 1044 34.21 23.26 10.54
N ALA A 1045 35.26 22.48 10.78
CA ALA A 1045 36.35 22.31 9.83
C ALA A 1045 36.01 21.29 8.72
N GLY A 1046 35.06 20.38 8.97
CA GLY A 1046 34.65 19.35 8.03
C GLY A 1046 34.02 18.14 8.69
N ILE A 1047 33.85 17.09 7.90
CA ILE A 1047 33.27 15.81 8.31
C ILE A 1047 34.25 14.67 8.06
N LEU A 1048 34.39 13.74 8.99
CA LEU A 1048 35.27 12.57 8.87
C LEU A 1048 34.42 11.30 8.89
N GLY A 1049 34.78 10.31 8.06
CA GLY A 1049 34.08 9.02 8.01
C GLY A 1049 34.90 7.91 7.38
N VAL A 1050 34.51 6.67 7.66
CA VAL A 1050 35.07 5.46 7.06
C VAL A 1050 34.22 5.08 5.85
N TYR A 1051 34.87 4.84 4.71
CA TYR A 1051 34.21 4.56 3.44
C TYR A 1051 34.80 3.32 2.76
N TYR A 1052 33.93 2.49 2.17
CA TYR A 1052 34.32 1.47 1.19
C TYR A 1052 33.27 1.41 0.07
N ALA A 1053 33.69 1.16 -1.17
CA ALA A 1053 32.74 1.13 -2.29
C ALA A 1053 31.94 -0.19 -2.35
N ASN A 1054 32.58 -1.32 -2.01
CA ASN A 1054 31.93 -2.62 -1.81
C ASN A 1054 32.73 -3.47 -0.80
N ARG A 1055 32.15 -4.57 -0.30
CA ARG A 1055 32.77 -5.44 0.72
C ARG A 1055 34.10 -6.10 0.30
N HIS A 1056 34.50 -5.98 -0.96
CA HIS A 1056 35.72 -6.55 -1.52
C HIS A 1056 36.76 -5.49 -1.92
N GLU A 1057 36.44 -4.21 -1.77
CA GLU A 1057 37.32 -3.08 -2.05
C GLU A 1057 37.96 -2.53 -0.78
N GLU A 1058 39.04 -1.78 -0.95
CA GLU A 1058 39.81 -1.19 0.16
C GLU A 1058 38.97 -0.20 0.97
N THR A 1059 38.90 -0.41 2.29
CA THR A 1059 38.30 0.53 3.23
C THR A 1059 39.25 1.69 3.49
N VAL A 1060 38.75 2.91 3.35
CA VAL A 1060 39.54 4.14 3.47
C VAL A 1060 38.92 5.12 4.46
N LEU A 1061 39.76 5.91 5.12
CA LEU A 1061 39.34 7.06 5.91
C LEU A 1061 39.21 8.29 4.99
N ARG A 1062 38.07 8.98 5.01
CA ARG A 1062 37.81 10.17 4.19
C ARG A 1062 37.46 11.39 5.04
N LEU A 1063 38.01 12.53 4.64
CA LEU A 1063 37.72 13.86 5.18
C LEU A 1063 36.93 14.67 4.13
N GLY A 1064 35.72 15.06 4.48
CA GLY A 1064 34.84 15.91 3.68
C GLY A 1064 34.96 17.38 4.07
N ARG A 1065 35.12 18.25 3.07
CA ARG A 1065 35.13 19.71 3.23
C ARG A 1065 33.79 20.28 2.80
N TYR A 1066 33.26 21.22 3.57
CA TYR A 1066 32.01 21.89 3.23
C TYR A 1066 32.23 22.91 2.12
N ILE A 1067 31.43 22.82 1.07
CA ILE A 1067 31.34 23.80 0.00
C ILE A 1067 30.02 24.53 0.16
N CYS A 1068 30.07 25.86 0.23
CA CYS A 1068 28.89 26.71 0.30
C CYS A 1068 29.02 27.84 -0.73
N GLN A 1069 28.25 27.76 -1.82
CA GLN A 1069 28.32 28.70 -2.94
C GLN A 1069 27.02 29.48 -3.08
N ALA A 1070 27.08 30.80 -3.27
CA ALA A 1070 25.87 31.59 -3.49
C ALA A 1070 25.18 31.14 -4.79
N ARG A 1071 23.86 30.94 -4.73
CA ARG A 1071 23.05 30.63 -5.90
C ARG A 1071 22.94 31.91 -6.73
N LEU A 1072 23.43 31.87 -7.97
CA LEU A 1072 23.44 33.01 -8.90
C LEU A 1072 22.03 33.40 -9.36
#